data_AF-A0A8J9ZMG3-F1
#
_entry.id   AF-A0A8J9ZMG3-F1
#
_cell.length_a   1.000
_cell.length_b   1.000
_cell.length_c   1.000
_cell.angle_alpha   90.00
_cell.angle_beta   90.00
_cell.angle_gamma   90.00
#
_symmetry.space_group_name_H-M   'P 1'
#
loop_
_entity.id
_entity.type
_entity.pdbx_description
1 polymer ?
#
loop_
_entity_poly.entity_id
_entity_poly.type
_entity_poly.pdbx_seq_one_letter_code
_entity_poly.pdbx_strand_id
1 'polypeptide(L)'
;QDTNPDLKISLAVGGWNVGSGPFSDMVSTQANRAEFVRTSIEFLRRWEFDGLDLDWEYPAQRAGSRPEDKQRFTLLVQELKAAFDAEVLQPGRERLLLSAAVPAGESSVQQGYEVGLLAEQLDFINLMTYDLHGSWEAVTGLNSPLYPAAEESGYNRKLNQQAAVQVWRAGGAPAEKLNLGIALYGRSFTLSSGDTGLRAPTSGGGTAAQYTQEAGYISYYEICSMLSSGAIRVFDEEQKAPYAFSGNQWVGYDDEESIGYKINFLKQEGLGGSMVWAVDLDDVSGQFCNQGRYPLLNVIKSRLEMGAFDAGDAVNGSWAGWGPWSGCTATCGAGTQTRRRTCTDPAPRHGGTDCAGDAAETQQCDTGETCPEPVESPYRRVCYYASWAHYRADPVGVAPENLGQHAGLCSHLIYSFVDMQGNQLTPYDSYDETTGYASFNNLKISHPGLKTLLAIGGWTFGSAKFSNMAASPANRAEFIDSAVGYLRQWNFDGLDLDWEYPAHREGSRPEDKQNFVTLVRELKMAFLLEHTETGRDLLLLTAAVAASGSTVETAYDIAAISQFLDFINVMTYDFHAHYDGVTGLNSPLYGASSETSAQAHLNSASAIQQWIDGGAPPDKLTLGIGLYGRTFALADSNNAGLRAPSSGPGNGGPYSNDPGYLIYYEICTMLRGGATRVFDAEQKAPYAYSGNQWVGYDDEESITEKVNWMKLQNLGGWMVWSIDQDDVSGSFCGGQRYPLMNWLNQALDLPVVNATAPPGGSGGQKWRDDGRCGLLFPAPGATPGECDPNSNYPCCSEYGYCGASGDHCACANCVDYRSIPGTAVDGGWADWTAWSSCSVSCGSGTETRSRTCSNPAPQHGGAACSGDGAEERVCQTGVTCPDGGVTTPTAATAASGGGYDPANFCADKATGFYADPQDCQKYFQCASGVTYHQTCLAGTLWSQSVGNCDWDYNVVCNTKR
;
A
#
# COMPACT_ATOMS: atom_id res chain seq x y z
N GLN A 1 -14.27 -10.26 -45.34
CA GLN A 1 -12.99 -10.89 -45.69
C GLN A 1 -11.96 -9.85 -46.16
N ASP A 2 -12.36 -8.77 -46.84
CA ASP A 2 -11.45 -7.68 -47.25
C ASP A 2 -10.61 -7.05 -46.11
N THR A 3 -11.13 -7.03 -44.88
CA THR A 3 -10.44 -6.49 -43.69
C THR A 3 -9.77 -7.55 -42.81
N ASN A 4 -10.16 -8.82 -42.96
CA ASN A 4 -9.54 -9.96 -42.29
C ASN A 4 -9.57 -11.14 -43.28
N PRO A 5 -8.46 -11.39 -44.01
CA PRO A 5 -8.41 -12.43 -45.03
C PRO A 5 -8.49 -13.84 -44.45
N ASP A 6 -8.20 -14.02 -43.16
CA ASP A 6 -8.27 -15.30 -42.47
C ASP A 6 -9.67 -15.60 -41.91
N LEU A 7 -10.60 -14.64 -41.96
CA LEU A 7 -11.97 -14.82 -41.48
C LEU A 7 -12.73 -15.83 -42.34
N LYS A 8 -13.22 -16.89 -41.70
CA LYS A 8 -14.15 -17.85 -42.29
C LYS A 8 -15.58 -17.56 -41.83
N ILE A 9 -16.51 -17.54 -42.76
CA ILE A 9 -17.94 -17.27 -42.53
C ILE A 9 -18.70 -18.54 -42.85
N SER A 10 -19.23 -19.21 -41.82
CA SER A 10 -20.08 -20.38 -41.99
C SER A 10 -21.55 -20.02 -41.81
N LEU A 11 -22.43 -20.72 -42.53
CA LEU A 11 -23.87 -20.63 -42.34
C LEU A 11 -24.29 -21.62 -41.24
N ALA A 12 -24.84 -21.13 -40.14
CA ALA A 12 -25.50 -21.98 -39.15
C ALA A 12 -26.93 -22.30 -39.60
N VAL A 13 -27.27 -23.58 -39.65
CA VAL A 13 -28.62 -24.06 -39.95
C VAL A 13 -29.19 -24.68 -38.69
N GLY A 14 -30.30 -24.11 -38.19
CA GLY A 14 -31.03 -24.62 -37.04
C GLY A 14 -31.33 -23.56 -36.00
N GLY A 15 -30.96 -23.84 -34.76
CA GLY A 15 -31.21 -23.02 -33.59
C GLY A 15 -32.49 -23.37 -32.84
N TRP A 16 -32.52 -22.98 -31.57
CA TRP A 16 -33.58 -23.33 -30.60
C TRP A 16 -35.00 -23.23 -31.16
N ASN A 17 -35.35 -22.15 -31.87
CA ASN A 17 -36.72 -21.89 -32.34
C ASN A 17 -37.18 -22.76 -33.51
N VAL A 18 -36.28 -23.43 -34.23
CA VAL A 18 -36.65 -24.33 -35.35
C VAL A 18 -37.27 -25.64 -34.84
N GLY A 19 -36.87 -26.08 -33.63
CA GLY A 19 -37.28 -27.38 -33.10
C GLY A 19 -36.59 -28.57 -33.78
N SER A 20 -36.83 -29.78 -33.27
CA SER A 20 -36.23 -30.99 -33.84
C SER A 20 -37.00 -31.62 -35.00
N GLY A 21 -38.28 -31.28 -35.17
CA GLY A 21 -39.15 -31.89 -36.18
C GLY A 21 -38.62 -31.76 -37.62
N PRO A 22 -38.32 -30.53 -38.09
CA PRO A 22 -37.78 -30.32 -39.44
C PRO A 22 -36.48 -31.09 -39.71
N PHE A 23 -35.56 -31.13 -38.74
CA PHE A 23 -34.33 -31.92 -38.85
C PHE A 23 -34.62 -33.42 -38.92
N SER A 24 -35.48 -33.94 -38.03
CA SER A 24 -35.85 -35.36 -38.00
C SER A 24 -36.44 -35.83 -39.33
N ASP A 25 -37.29 -35.01 -39.95
CA ASP A 25 -37.88 -35.31 -41.26
C ASP A 25 -36.86 -35.21 -42.40
N MET A 26 -35.95 -34.23 -42.35
CA MET A 26 -34.85 -34.11 -43.32
C MET A 26 -33.90 -35.31 -43.26
N VAL A 27 -33.56 -35.81 -42.08
CA VAL A 27 -32.62 -36.95 -41.97
C VAL A 27 -33.28 -38.33 -42.12
N SER A 28 -34.62 -38.38 -42.18
CA SER A 28 -35.42 -39.61 -42.14
C SER A 28 -35.13 -40.61 -43.26
N THR A 29 -34.71 -40.14 -44.44
CA THR A 29 -34.35 -40.98 -45.59
C THR A 29 -33.07 -40.51 -46.25
N GLN A 30 -32.37 -41.43 -46.93
CA GLN A 30 -31.16 -41.09 -47.69
C GLN A 30 -31.45 -40.08 -48.81
N ALA A 31 -32.61 -40.17 -49.46
CA ALA A 31 -33.00 -39.23 -50.52
C ALA A 31 -33.14 -37.79 -49.99
N ASN A 32 -33.74 -37.62 -48.81
CA ASN A 32 -33.88 -36.31 -48.18
C ASN A 32 -32.52 -35.73 -47.77
N ARG A 33 -31.64 -36.54 -47.17
CA ARG A 33 -30.28 -36.11 -46.82
C ARG A 33 -29.47 -35.73 -48.05
N ALA A 34 -29.52 -36.53 -49.11
CA ALA A 34 -28.82 -36.23 -50.36
C ALA A 34 -29.31 -34.91 -51.00
N GLU A 35 -30.62 -34.65 -50.95
CA GLU A 35 -31.19 -33.39 -51.42
C GLU A 35 -30.74 -32.20 -50.55
N PHE A 36 -30.72 -32.37 -49.23
CA PHE A 36 -30.23 -31.36 -48.31
C PHE A 36 -28.74 -31.06 -48.51
N VAL A 37 -27.90 -32.10 -48.67
CA VAL A 37 -26.46 -31.96 -48.96
C VAL A 37 -26.26 -31.18 -50.25
N ARG A 38 -26.96 -31.55 -51.34
CA ARG A 38 -26.87 -30.89 -52.64
C ARG A 38 -27.26 -29.42 -52.56
N THR A 39 -28.43 -29.14 -51.98
CA THR A 39 -28.96 -27.77 -51.86
C THR A 39 -28.15 -26.90 -50.90
N SER A 40 -27.54 -27.49 -49.86
CA SER A 40 -26.61 -26.78 -48.97
C SER A 40 -25.38 -26.31 -49.73
N ILE A 41 -24.74 -27.17 -50.52
CA ILE A 41 -23.59 -26.77 -51.35
C ILE A 41 -23.98 -25.65 -52.32
N GLU A 42 -25.11 -25.79 -53.01
CA GLU A 42 -25.61 -24.76 -53.93
C GLU A 42 -25.84 -23.41 -53.22
N PHE A 43 -26.40 -23.44 -52.02
CA PHE A 43 -26.67 -22.24 -51.24
C PHE A 43 -25.37 -21.59 -50.75
N LEU A 44 -24.48 -22.38 -50.14
CA LEU A 44 -23.20 -21.90 -49.59
C LEU A 44 -22.35 -21.25 -50.69
N ARG A 45 -22.27 -21.89 -51.86
CA ARG A 45 -21.49 -21.34 -52.98
C ARG A 45 -22.14 -20.14 -53.63
N ARG A 46 -23.47 -20.10 -53.72
CA ARG A 46 -24.20 -18.92 -54.25
C ARG A 46 -23.92 -17.66 -53.42
N TRP A 47 -23.75 -17.83 -52.11
CA TRP A 47 -23.58 -16.73 -51.16
C TRP A 47 -22.18 -16.64 -50.56
N GLU A 48 -21.22 -17.36 -51.14
CA GLU A 48 -19.80 -17.30 -50.79
C GLU A 48 -19.50 -17.61 -49.30
N PHE A 49 -20.25 -18.54 -48.70
CA PHE A 49 -19.93 -19.07 -47.37
C PHE A 49 -18.75 -20.06 -47.44
N ASP A 50 -17.93 -20.05 -46.39
CA ASP A 50 -16.79 -20.94 -46.19
C ASP A 50 -17.17 -22.30 -45.60
N GLY A 51 -18.38 -22.44 -45.04
CA GLY A 51 -18.78 -23.67 -44.38
C GLY A 51 -20.22 -23.71 -43.90
N LEU A 52 -20.59 -24.85 -43.32
CA LEU A 52 -21.90 -25.14 -42.75
C LEU A 52 -21.73 -25.54 -41.28
N ASP A 53 -22.50 -24.91 -40.39
CA ASP A 53 -22.63 -25.30 -38.99
C ASP A 53 -24.04 -25.89 -38.75
N LEU A 54 -24.10 -27.07 -38.14
CA LEU A 54 -25.36 -27.75 -37.84
C LEU A 54 -25.74 -27.50 -36.38
N ASP A 55 -26.80 -26.71 -36.17
CA ASP A 55 -27.33 -26.40 -34.83
C ASP A 55 -28.67 -27.11 -34.60
N TRP A 56 -28.61 -28.44 -34.52
CA TRP A 56 -29.78 -29.27 -34.23
C TRP A 56 -29.94 -29.46 -32.73
N GLU A 57 -30.87 -28.71 -32.15
CA GLU A 57 -31.21 -28.81 -30.74
C GLU A 57 -32.52 -29.57 -30.49
N TYR A 58 -32.56 -30.83 -30.05
CA TYR A 58 -31.49 -31.83 -30.00
C TYR A 58 -31.98 -33.16 -30.61
N PRO A 59 -31.13 -33.92 -31.32
CA PRO A 59 -31.47 -35.23 -31.87
C PRO A 59 -31.79 -36.23 -30.75
N ALA A 60 -32.78 -37.09 -31.00
CA ALA A 60 -33.33 -38.13 -30.12
C ALA A 60 -33.92 -37.68 -28.76
N GLN A 61 -33.59 -36.49 -28.26
CA GLN A 61 -33.94 -36.03 -26.92
C GLN A 61 -35.10 -35.02 -26.89
N ARG A 62 -35.15 -34.08 -27.85
CA ARG A 62 -36.15 -33.00 -27.85
C ARG A 62 -37.41 -33.42 -28.62
N ALA A 63 -38.56 -32.89 -28.19
CA ALA A 63 -39.85 -33.12 -28.83
C ALA A 63 -39.78 -32.85 -30.36
N GLY A 64 -40.30 -33.80 -31.15
CA GLY A 64 -40.21 -33.79 -32.60
C GLY A 64 -39.04 -34.61 -33.18
N SER A 65 -38.10 -35.06 -32.34
CA SER A 65 -37.03 -36.00 -32.75
C SER A 65 -37.39 -37.45 -32.41
N ARG A 66 -36.88 -38.39 -33.21
CA ARG A 66 -37.04 -39.84 -33.05
C ARG A 66 -35.75 -40.45 -32.48
N PRO A 67 -35.80 -41.58 -31.75
CA PRO A 67 -34.58 -42.21 -31.22
C PRO A 67 -33.52 -42.55 -32.29
N GLU A 68 -33.96 -42.92 -33.50
CA GLU A 68 -33.06 -43.24 -34.62
C GLU A 68 -32.30 -42.00 -35.13
N ASP A 69 -32.69 -40.80 -34.73
CA ASP A 69 -32.05 -39.57 -35.16
C ASP A 69 -30.61 -39.46 -34.65
N LYS A 70 -30.27 -40.18 -33.56
CA LYS A 70 -28.88 -40.34 -33.12
C LYS A 70 -27.99 -40.84 -34.25
N GLN A 71 -28.36 -41.96 -34.89
CA GLN A 71 -27.60 -42.53 -36.00
C GLN A 71 -27.78 -41.73 -37.30
N ARG A 72 -28.98 -41.18 -37.54
CA ARG A 72 -29.24 -40.43 -38.77
C ARG A 72 -28.50 -39.09 -38.81
N PHE A 73 -28.26 -38.46 -37.67
CA PHE A 73 -27.41 -37.27 -37.60
C PHE A 73 -25.97 -37.61 -37.99
N THR A 74 -25.41 -38.72 -37.50
CA THR A 74 -24.10 -39.24 -37.92
C THR A 74 -24.04 -39.48 -39.43
N LEU A 75 -25.08 -40.13 -40.00
CA LEU A 75 -25.15 -40.35 -41.45
C LEU A 75 -25.17 -39.05 -42.25
N LEU A 76 -25.93 -38.05 -41.79
CA LEU A 76 -25.95 -36.72 -42.43
C LEU A 76 -24.56 -36.08 -42.44
N VAL A 77 -23.87 -36.08 -41.30
CA VAL A 77 -22.54 -35.47 -41.16
C VAL A 77 -21.51 -36.18 -42.04
N GLN A 78 -21.55 -37.52 -42.10
CA GLN A 78 -20.70 -38.32 -42.99
C GLN A 78 -20.97 -38.00 -44.47
N GLU A 79 -22.24 -37.88 -44.87
CA GLU A 79 -22.64 -37.57 -46.24
C GLU A 79 -22.25 -36.13 -46.64
N LEU A 80 -22.41 -35.15 -45.75
CA LEU A 80 -21.94 -33.78 -45.93
C LEU A 80 -20.42 -33.72 -46.09
N LYS A 81 -19.68 -34.38 -45.19
CA LYS A 81 -18.21 -34.41 -45.24
C LYS A 81 -17.69 -35.00 -46.55
N ALA A 82 -18.24 -36.15 -46.95
CA ALA A 82 -17.88 -36.80 -48.22
C ALA A 82 -18.18 -35.90 -49.43
N ALA A 83 -19.31 -35.19 -49.43
CA ALA A 83 -19.65 -34.27 -50.50
C ALA A 83 -18.74 -33.03 -50.54
N PHE A 84 -18.38 -32.46 -49.39
CA PHE A 84 -17.47 -31.31 -49.30
C PHE A 84 -16.05 -31.69 -49.73
N ASP A 85 -15.57 -32.89 -49.36
CA ASP A 85 -14.27 -33.41 -49.82
C ASP A 85 -14.25 -33.63 -51.34
N ALA A 86 -15.35 -34.13 -51.91
CA ALA A 86 -15.44 -34.36 -53.35
C ALA A 86 -15.45 -33.05 -54.17
N GLU A 87 -15.94 -31.94 -53.59
CA GLU A 87 -16.01 -30.66 -54.28
C GLU A 87 -14.63 -30.04 -54.55
N VAL A 88 -13.64 -30.31 -53.70
CA VAL A 88 -12.25 -29.81 -53.81
C VAL A 88 -11.56 -30.29 -55.09
N LEU A 89 -12.07 -31.36 -55.72
CA LEU A 89 -11.58 -31.84 -57.01
C LEU A 89 -11.90 -30.87 -58.17
N GLN A 90 -12.73 -29.85 -57.95
CA GLN A 90 -12.97 -28.78 -58.92
C GLN A 90 -11.88 -27.69 -58.82
N PRO A 91 -11.21 -27.30 -59.91
CA PRO A 91 -10.14 -26.31 -59.88
C PRO A 91 -10.59 -24.97 -59.27
N GLY A 92 -9.82 -24.46 -58.31
CA GLY A 92 -10.02 -23.14 -57.72
C GLY A 92 -11.04 -23.07 -56.59
N ARG A 93 -11.46 -24.20 -56.00
CA ARG A 93 -12.36 -24.22 -54.83
C ARG A 93 -11.67 -24.75 -53.57
N GLU A 94 -11.72 -23.98 -52.49
CA GLU A 94 -11.37 -24.45 -51.15
C GLU A 94 -12.46 -25.38 -50.61
N ARG A 95 -12.08 -26.33 -49.74
CA ARG A 95 -13.03 -27.22 -49.06
C ARG A 95 -13.94 -26.41 -48.13
N LEU A 96 -15.24 -26.68 -48.16
CA LEU A 96 -16.17 -26.15 -47.17
C LEU A 96 -15.88 -26.75 -45.78
N LEU A 97 -15.94 -25.90 -44.75
CA LEU A 97 -15.89 -26.31 -43.35
C LEU A 97 -17.21 -26.95 -42.92
N LEU A 98 -17.14 -27.93 -42.03
CA LEU A 98 -18.31 -28.56 -41.43
C LEU A 98 -18.16 -28.61 -39.90
N SER A 99 -19.05 -27.92 -39.19
CA SER A 99 -19.09 -27.88 -37.73
C SER A 99 -20.50 -28.17 -37.20
N ALA A 100 -20.63 -28.30 -35.87
CA ALA A 100 -21.92 -28.40 -35.22
C ALA A 100 -21.90 -27.73 -33.84
N ALA A 101 -23.00 -27.07 -33.49
CA ALA A 101 -23.31 -26.64 -32.13
C ALA A 101 -24.01 -27.78 -31.37
N VAL A 102 -23.49 -28.12 -30.19
CA VAL A 102 -23.87 -29.36 -29.48
C VAL A 102 -24.07 -29.14 -27.98
N PRO A 103 -24.89 -29.96 -27.29
CA PRO A 103 -25.27 -29.71 -25.91
C PRO A 103 -24.14 -29.97 -24.90
N ALA A 104 -24.18 -29.25 -23.78
CA ALA A 104 -23.31 -29.48 -22.62
C ALA A 104 -23.76 -30.64 -21.71
N GLY A 105 -25.06 -30.94 -21.66
CA GLY A 105 -25.63 -31.89 -20.71
C GLY A 105 -25.36 -33.37 -21.07
N GLU A 106 -24.80 -34.13 -20.13
CA GLU A 106 -24.42 -35.55 -20.30
C GLU A 106 -25.56 -36.40 -20.89
N SER A 107 -26.78 -36.23 -20.39
CA SER A 107 -27.95 -36.99 -20.86
C SER A 107 -28.29 -36.72 -22.33
N SER A 108 -28.23 -35.45 -22.77
CA SER A 108 -28.46 -35.10 -24.18
C SER A 108 -27.37 -35.65 -25.08
N VAL A 109 -26.10 -35.61 -24.65
CA VAL A 109 -24.98 -36.17 -25.40
C VAL A 109 -25.15 -37.68 -25.58
N GLN A 110 -25.40 -38.42 -24.49
CA GLN A 110 -25.53 -39.88 -24.53
C GLN A 110 -26.69 -40.36 -25.39
N GLN A 111 -27.82 -39.63 -25.38
CA GLN A 111 -29.01 -40.00 -26.15
C GLN A 111 -28.95 -39.57 -27.61
N GLY A 112 -28.35 -38.41 -27.91
CA GLY A 112 -28.44 -37.80 -29.24
C GLY A 112 -27.23 -37.99 -30.15
N TYR A 113 -26.05 -38.32 -29.62
CA TYR A 113 -24.80 -38.14 -30.36
C TYR A 113 -23.88 -39.37 -30.34
N GLU A 114 -23.35 -39.75 -31.50
CA GLU A 114 -22.26 -40.72 -31.65
C GLU A 114 -20.92 -39.98 -31.68
N VAL A 115 -20.52 -39.46 -30.51
CA VAL A 115 -19.46 -38.44 -30.35
C VAL A 115 -18.18 -38.75 -31.13
N GLY A 116 -17.59 -39.94 -30.97
CA GLY A 116 -16.37 -40.32 -31.70
C GLY A 116 -16.55 -40.30 -33.22
N LEU A 117 -17.65 -40.83 -33.74
CA LEU A 117 -17.94 -40.84 -35.18
C LEU A 117 -18.16 -39.43 -35.73
N LEU A 118 -18.82 -38.57 -34.96
CA LEU A 118 -19.03 -37.17 -35.36
C LEU A 118 -17.71 -36.40 -35.35
N ALA A 119 -16.89 -36.55 -34.30
CA ALA A 119 -15.61 -35.88 -34.17
C ALA A 119 -14.60 -36.27 -35.25
N GLU A 120 -14.69 -37.47 -35.82
CA GLU A 120 -13.90 -37.86 -36.99
C GLU A 120 -14.25 -37.04 -38.24
N GLN A 121 -15.51 -36.67 -38.41
CA GLN A 121 -16.02 -36.03 -39.63
C GLN A 121 -16.06 -34.51 -39.57
N LEU A 122 -16.37 -33.95 -38.39
CA LEU A 122 -16.46 -32.50 -38.16
C LEU A 122 -15.07 -31.87 -38.10
N ASP A 123 -14.95 -30.64 -38.59
CA ASP A 123 -13.73 -29.84 -38.51
C ASP A 123 -13.49 -29.35 -37.07
N PHE A 124 -14.56 -28.87 -36.43
CA PHE A 124 -14.60 -28.54 -35.01
C PHE A 124 -16.05 -28.61 -34.49
N ILE A 125 -16.20 -28.63 -33.17
CA ILE A 125 -17.44 -28.83 -32.44
C ILE A 125 -17.60 -27.68 -31.45
N ASN A 126 -18.71 -26.97 -31.51
CA ASN A 126 -19.01 -25.84 -30.64
C ASN A 126 -19.85 -26.32 -29.46
N LEU A 127 -19.25 -26.40 -28.26
CA LEU A 127 -19.97 -26.81 -27.06
C LEU A 127 -20.81 -25.64 -26.53
N MET A 128 -22.13 -25.81 -26.44
CA MET A 128 -23.02 -24.80 -25.85
C MET A 128 -23.00 -24.88 -24.32
N THR A 129 -21.87 -24.49 -23.72
CA THR A 129 -21.59 -24.55 -22.27
C THR A 129 -22.10 -23.32 -21.51
N TYR A 130 -23.36 -23.00 -21.78
CA TYR A 130 -24.17 -21.95 -21.18
C TYR A 130 -25.62 -22.44 -21.11
N ASP A 131 -26.54 -21.67 -20.52
CA ASP A 131 -27.90 -22.13 -20.18
C ASP A 131 -27.90 -23.35 -19.25
N LEU A 132 -26.87 -23.45 -18.39
CA LEU A 132 -26.72 -24.54 -17.44
C LEU A 132 -27.70 -24.38 -16.27
N HIS A 133 -27.97 -23.14 -15.89
CA HIS A 133 -29.01 -22.74 -14.93
C HIS A 133 -29.86 -21.61 -15.50
N GLY A 134 -31.15 -21.59 -15.17
CA GLY A 134 -32.07 -20.60 -15.71
C GLY A 134 -33.46 -20.64 -15.09
N SER A 135 -34.36 -19.79 -15.57
CA SER A 135 -35.67 -19.51 -14.96
C SER A 135 -36.64 -20.70 -14.90
N TRP A 136 -36.29 -21.84 -15.48
CA TRP A 136 -37.01 -23.11 -15.32
C TRP A 136 -36.73 -23.78 -13.96
N GLU A 137 -35.74 -23.31 -13.22
CA GLU A 137 -35.42 -23.76 -11.87
C GLU A 137 -36.14 -22.92 -10.80
N ALA A 138 -36.43 -23.53 -9.66
CA ALA A 138 -37.06 -22.86 -8.51
C ALA A 138 -36.08 -22.05 -7.65
N VAL A 139 -34.80 -22.03 -8.04
CA VAL A 139 -33.71 -21.37 -7.32
C VAL A 139 -32.74 -20.71 -8.30
N THR A 140 -31.97 -19.71 -7.84
CA THR A 140 -30.95 -19.03 -8.64
C THR A 140 -29.77 -19.96 -8.96
N GLY A 141 -29.13 -19.73 -10.11
CA GLY A 141 -27.93 -20.43 -10.54
C GLY A 141 -27.18 -19.67 -11.64
N LEU A 142 -25.87 -19.90 -11.74
CA LEU A 142 -24.99 -19.21 -12.69
C LEU A 142 -25.25 -19.72 -14.12
N ASN A 143 -25.29 -18.83 -15.12
CA ASN A 143 -25.60 -19.22 -16.50
C ASN A 143 -24.61 -20.27 -17.06
N SER A 144 -23.33 -20.12 -16.73
CA SER A 144 -22.22 -20.84 -17.36
C SER A 144 -21.04 -21.10 -16.39
N PRO A 145 -21.26 -21.63 -15.17
CA PRO A 145 -20.17 -21.82 -14.19
C PRO A 145 -19.04 -22.70 -14.74
N LEU A 146 -17.78 -22.34 -14.49
CA LEU A 146 -16.61 -23.10 -14.97
C LEU A 146 -16.45 -24.41 -14.20
N TYR A 147 -16.62 -24.37 -12.89
CA TYR A 147 -16.54 -25.50 -11.96
C TYR A 147 -17.85 -25.65 -11.17
N PRO A 148 -18.12 -26.82 -10.55
CA PRO A 148 -19.24 -26.97 -9.62
C PRO A 148 -18.92 -26.41 -8.23
N ALA A 149 -19.95 -26.02 -7.47
CA ALA A 149 -19.77 -25.66 -6.06
C ALA A 149 -19.55 -26.91 -5.18
N ALA A 150 -18.88 -26.74 -4.04
CA ALA A 150 -18.50 -27.84 -3.15
C ALA A 150 -19.72 -28.65 -2.65
N GLU A 151 -20.81 -27.96 -2.33
CA GLU A 151 -22.05 -28.49 -1.79
C GLU A 151 -22.98 -29.15 -2.84
N GLU A 152 -22.70 -28.96 -4.12
CA GLU A 152 -23.52 -29.54 -5.19
C GLU A 152 -23.30 -31.04 -5.31
N SER A 153 -24.40 -31.77 -5.55
CA SER A 153 -24.40 -33.22 -5.72
C SER A 153 -25.28 -33.67 -6.87
N GLY A 154 -25.06 -34.91 -7.32
CA GLY A 154 -25.87 -35.52 -8.37
C GLY A 154 -25.77 -34.80 -9.72
N TYR A 155 -26.94 -34.46 -10.28
CA TYR A 155 -27.05 -33.83 -11.60
C TYR A 155 -26.48 -32.40 -11.61
N ASN A 156 -26.75 -31.60 -10.57
CA ASN A 156 -26.33 -30.19 -10.53
C ASN A 156 -24.81 -30.04 -10.52
N ARG A 157 -24.09 -30.95 -9.85
CA ARG A 157 -22.61 -30.97 -9.87
C ARG A 157 -22.00 -31.17 -11.27
N LYS A 158 -22.80 -31.59 -12.25
CA LYS A 158 -22.37 -31.78 -13.65
C LYS A 158 -22.77 -30.62 -14.57
N LEU A 159 -23.49 -29.62 -14.07
CA LEU A 159 -23.95 -28.45 -14.83
C LEU A 159 -22.89 -27.34 -14.82
N ASN A 160 -21.68 -27.65 -15.30
CA ASN A 160 -20.58 -26.69 -15.44
C ASN A 160 -19.77 -26.96 -16.71
N GLN A 161 -18.97 -25.99 -17.11
CA GLN A 161 -18.20 -26.05 -18.36
C GLN A 161 -17.14 -27.15 -18.35
N GLN A 162 -16.47 -27.38 -17.20
CA GLN A 162 -15.49 -28.46 -17.07
C GLN A 162 -16.14 -29.83 -17.31
N ALA A 163 -17.27 -30.11 -16.66
CA ALA A 163 -17.97 -31.37 -16.81
C ALA A 163 -18.43 -31.62 -18.26
N ALA A 164 -18.95 -30.59 -18.94
CA ALA A 164 -19.37 -30.68 -20.32
C ALA A 164 -18.22 -31.07 -21.26
N VAL A 165 -17.05 -30.44 -21.13
CA VAL A 165 -15.84 -30.80 -21.88
C VAL A 165 -15.46 -32.26 -21.63
N GLN A 166 -15.46 -32.70 -20.36
CA GLN A 166 -15.09 -34.08 -20.02
C GLN A 166 -16.07 -35.12 -20.59
N VAL A 167 -17.36 -34.83 -20.66
CA VAL A 167 -18.36 -35.71 -21.29
C VAL A 167 -18.03 -35.95 -22.77
N TRP A 168 -17.73 -34.89 -23.53
CA TRP A 168 -17.40 -35.00 -24.95
C TRP A 168 -16.05 -35.69 -25.18
N ARG A 169 -15.05 -35.39 -24.36
CA ARG A 169 -13.75 -36.08 -24.40
C ARG A 169 -13.90 -37.58 -24.10
N ALA A 170 -14.67 -37.93 -23.08
CA ALA A 170 -14.97 -39.33 -22.75
C ALA A 170 -15.76 -40.05 -23.85
N GLY A 171 -16.54 -39.31 -24.64
CA GLY A 171 -17.24 -39.79 -25.83
C GLY A 171 -16.34 -40.01 -27.07
N GLY A 172 -15.06 -39.62 -27.00
CA GLY A 172 -14.07 -39.79 -28.07
C GLY A 172 -13.79 -38.55 -28.91
N ALA A 173 -14.26 -37.35 -28.51
CA ALA A 173 -13.91 -36.12 -29.21
C ALA A 173 -12.48 -35.67 -28.85
N PRO A 174 -11.61 -35.40 -29.84
CA PRO A 174 -10.30 -34.79 -29.59
C PRO A 174 -10.44 -33.38 -29.00
N ALA A 175 -9.58 -33.02 -28.06
CA ALA A 175 -9.65 -31.73 -27.35
C ALA A 175 -9.51 -30.56 -28.33
N GLU A 176 -8.58 -30.66 -29.27
CA GLU A 176 -8.28 -29.68 -30.31
C GLU A 176 -9.44 -29.43 -31.30
N LYS A 177 -10.49 -30.26 -31.27
CA LYS A 177 -11.71 -30.06 -32.05
C LYS A 177 -12.85 -29.45 -31.23
N LEU A 178 -12.72 -29.33 -29.92
CA LEU A 178 -13.75 -28.78 -29.04
C LEU A 178 -13.54 -27.29 -28.84
N ASN A 179 -14.56 -26.49 -29.13
CA ASN A 179 -14.60 -25.07 -28.81
C ASN A 179 -15.45 -24.84 -27.55
N LEU A 180 -14.91 -24.10 -26.58
CA LEU A 180 -15.61 -23.76 -25.33
C LEU A 180 -16.62 -22.63 -25.56
N GLY A 181 -17.90 -22.87 -25.26
CA GLY A 181 -18.97 -21.88 -25.37
C GLY A 181 -18.96 -20.86 -24.24
N ILE A 182 -19.03 -19.58 -24.60
CA ILE A 182 -19.12 -18.44 -23.68
C ILE A 182 -20.38 -17.65 -24.03
N ALA A 183 -21.23 -17.40 -23.04
CA ALA A 183 -22.45 -16.61 -23.22
C ALA A 183 -22.13 -15.13 -22.99
N LEU A 184 -22.44 -14.27 -23.97
CA LEU A 184 -22.35 -12.81 -23.82
C LEU A 184 -23.66 -12.23 -23.24
N TYR A 185 -24.33 -13.01 -22.39
CA TYR A 185 -25.60 -12.70 -21.73
C TYR A 185 -25.70 -13.45 -20.39
N GLY A 186 -26.67 -13.05 -19.57
CA GLY A 186 -26.99 -13.72 -18.32
C GLY A 186 -28.39 -14.33 -18.31
N ARG A 187 -28.57 -15.34 -17.45
CA ARG A 187 -29.89 -15.89 -17.09
C ARG A 187 -30.37 -15.24 -15.81
N SER A 188 -31.54 -14.62 -15.88
CA SER A 188 -32.08 -13.79 -14.79
C SER A 188 -33.28 -14.42 -14.09
N PHE A 189 -33.50 -14.01 -12.84
CA PHE A 189 -34.50 -14.56 -11.95
C PHE A 189 -35.19 -13.45 -11.16
N THR A 190 -36.46 -13.68 -10.82
CA THR A 190 -37.17 -12.89 -9.82
C THR A 190 -37.18 -13.65 -8.50
N LEU A 191 -36.48 -13.13 -7.49
CA LEU A 191 -36.38 -13.69 -6.14
C LEU A 191 -37.75 -13.71 -5.45
N SER A 192 -38.06 -14.80 -4.75
CA SER A 192 -39.30 -14.96 -3.98
C SER A 192 -39.12 -14.77 -2.47
N SER A 193 -37.89 -14.53 -2.03
CA SER A 193 -37.51 -14.21 -0.65
C SER A 193 -36.50 -13.06 -0.63
N GLY A 194 -36.04 -12.67 0.57
CA GLY A 194 -34.93 -11.71 0.72
C GLY A 194 -33.54 -12.35 0.58
N ASP A 195 -33.46 -13.64 0.23
CA ASP A 195 -32.19 -14.31 -0.05
C ASP A 195 -31.71 -13.92 -1.46
N THR A 196 -30.46 -13.49 -1.57
CA THR A 196 -29.84 -12.98 -2.80
C THR A 196 -28.65 -13.82 -3.25
N GLY A 197 -28.32 -14.88 -2.50
CA GLY A 197 -27.20 -15.75 -2.81
C GLY A 197 -27.46 -16.69 -3.98
N LEU A 198 -26.48 -17.57 -4.22
CA LEU A 198 -26.69 -18.73 -5.07
C LEU A 198 -27.74 -19.65 -4.45
N ARG A 199 -28.52 -20.31 -5.30
CA ARG A 199 -29.60 -21.22 -4.89
C ARG A 199 -30.73 -20.53 -4.10
N ALA A 200 -30.82 -19.20 -4.14
CA ALA A 200 -31.90 -18.43 -3.52
C ALA A 200 -33.25 -18.77 -4.18
N PRO A 201 -34.36 -18.88 -3.41
CA PRO A 201 -35.68 -19.18 -3.96
C PRO A 201 -36.17 -18.16 -5.00
N THR A 202 -36.75 -18.64 -6.10
CA THR A 202 -37.24 -17.80 -7.20
C THR A 202 -38.74 -17.98 -7.42
N SER A 203 -39.36 -17.02 -8.11
CA SER A 203 -40.76 -17.06 -8.55
C SER A 203 -40.88 -17.20 -10.08
N GLY A 204 -39.76 -17.20 -10.78
CA GLY A 204 -39.66 -17.27 -12.24
C GLY A 204 -38.48 -16.46 -12.77
N GLY A 205 -38.50 -16.16 -14.06
CA GLY A 205 -37.49 -15.34 -14.72
C GLY A 205 -37.47 -13.91 -14.21
N GLY A 206 -36.31 -13.27 -14.33
CA GLY A 206 -36.18 -11.83 -14.10
C GLY A 206 -37.10 -11.05 -15.05
N THR A 207 -37.43 -9.83 -14.66
CA THR A 207 -38.22 -8.90 -15.47
C THR A 207 -37.51 -8.69 -16.80
N ALA A 208 -38.28 -8.66 -17.88
CA ALA A 208 -37.77 -8.41 -19.22
C ALA A 208 -37.02 -7.07 -19.24
N ALA A 209 -35.75 -7.11 -19.68
CA ALA A 209 -34.94 -5.92 -19.81
C ALA A 209 -35.36 -5.10 -21.05
N GLN A 210 -34.93 -3.83 -21.10
CA GLN A 210 -35.43 -2.84 -22.06
C GLN A 210 -35.21 -3.24 -23.53
N TYR A 211 -34.06 -3.83 -23.83
CA TYR A 211 -33.58 -4.17 -25.16
C TYR A 211 -33.79 -5.65 -25.49
N THR A 212 -33.45 -6.58 -24.59
CA THR A 212 -33.74 -8.02 -24.86
C THR A 212 -35.23 -8.33 -24.86
N GLN A 213 -36.03 -7.62 -24.07
CA GLN A 213 -37.49 -7.78 -23.98
C GLN A 213 -37.96 -9.21 -23.66
N GLU A 214 -37.11 -10.01 -23.02
CA GLU A 214 -37.38 -11.40 -22.66
C GLU A 214 -37.19 -11.59 -21.15
N ALA A 215 -38.20 -12.17 -20.49
CA ALA A 215 -38.11 -12.47 -19.06
C ALA A 215 -37.14 -13.65 -18.83
N GLY A 216 -36.23 -13.50 -17.88
CA GLY A 216 -35.21 -14.52 -17.59
C GLY A 216 -33.97 -14.48 -18.47
N TYR A 217 -33.85 -13.49 -19.36
CA TYR A 217 -32.75 -13.34 -20.31
C TYR A 217 -32.32 -11.87 -20.44
N ILE A 218 -31.04 -11.58 -20.21
CA ILE A 218 -30.52 -10.21 -20.21
C ILE A 218 -29.15 -10.14 -20.86
N SER A 219 -28.95 -9.19 -21.78
CA SER A 219 -27.67 -9.01 -22.49
C SER A 219 -26.57 -8.49 -21.56
N TYR A 220 -25.30 -8.66 -21.92
CA TYR A 220 -24.19 -8.14 -21.11
C TYR A 220 -24.26 -6.62 -20.95
N TYR A 221 -24.59 -5.88 -22.01
CA TYR A 221 -24.71 -4.42 -21.94
C TYR A 221 -25.89 -3.94 -21.07
N GLU A 222 -26.97 -4.73 -20.96
CA GLU A 222 -28.05 -4.45 -20.00
C GLU A 222 -27.67 -4.82 -18.57
N ILE A 223 -26.83 -5.84 -18.38
CA ILE A 223 -26.24 -6.14 -17.06
C ILE A 223 -25.33 -4.98 -16.62
N CYS A 224 -24.51 -4.42 -17.52
CA CYS A 224 -23.73 -3.20 -17.24
C CYS A 224 -24.60 -2.02 -16.82
N SER A 225 -25.77 -1.86 -17.46
CA SER A 225 -26.75 -0.82 -17.09
C SER A 225 -27.36 -1.08 -15.71
N MET A 226 -27.66 -2.34 -15.38
CA MET A 226 -28.13 -2.77 -14.07
C MET A 226 -27.08 -2.48 -12.98
N LEU A 227 -25.80 -2.79 -13.23
CA LEU A 227 -24.68 -2.49 -12.34
C LEU A 227 -24.48 -0.98 -12.14
N SER A 228 -24.49 -0.21 -13.23
CA SER A 228 -24.38 1.25 -13.18
C SER A 228 -25.54 1.92 -12.43
N SER A 229 -26.68 1.23 -12.32
CA SER A 229 -27.84 1.68 -11.55
C SER A 229 -27.82 1.25 -10.08
N GLY A 230 -26.69 0.72 -9.59
CA GLY A 230 -26.48 0.35 -8.19
C GLY A 230 -26.80 -1.11 -7.84
N ALA A 231 -26.85 -2.02 -8.82
CA ALA A 231 -26.91 -3.45 -8.53
C ALA A 231 -25.59 -3.94 -7.90
N ILE A 232 -25.70 -4.90 -6.98
CA ILE A 232 -24.55 -5.49 -6.29
C ILE A 232 -24.02 -6.63 -7.14
N ARG A 233 -22.73 -6.59 -7.51
CA ARG A 233 -21.98 -7.69 -8.14
C ARG A 233 -21.33 -8.56 -7.06
N VAL A 234 -21.43 -9.87 -7.21
CA VAL A 234 -20.71 -10.87 -6.40
C VAL A 234 -20.00 -11.83 -7.35
N PHE A 235 -18.74 -12.14 -7.07
CA PHE A 235 -17.99 -13.15 -7.81
C PHE A 235 -17.95 -14.44 -7.00
N ASP A 236 -18.35 -15.56 -7.62
CA ASP A 236 -18.26 -16.86 -6.98
C ASP A 236 -16.89 -17.49 -7.22
N GLU A 237 -16.08 -17.58 -6.18
CA GLU A 237 -14.70 -18.06 -6.26
C GLU A 237 -14.60 -19.57 -6.55
N GLU A 238 -15.61 -20.37 -6.21
CA GLU A 238 -15.58 -21.81 -6.46
C GLU A 238 -15.91 -22.12 -7.91
N GLN A 239 -16.99 -21.53 -8.43
CA GLN A 239 -17.50 -21.76 -9.77
C GLN A 239 -16.89 -20.83 -10.84
N LYS A 240 -16.09 -19.84 -10.42
CA LYS A 240 -15.41 -18.84 -11.27
C LYS A 240 -16.33 -18.12 -12.23
N ALA A 241 -17.49 -17.68 -11.73
CA ALA A 241 -18.43 -16.85 -12.49
C ALA A 241 -19.18 -15.86 -11.59
N PRO A 242 -19.52 -14.66 -12.10
CA PRO A 242 -20.25 -13.65 -11.33
C PRO A 242 -21.76 -13.83 -11.37
N TYR A 243 -22.41 -13.25 -10.36
CA TYR A 243 -23.82 -12.87 -10.42
C TYR A 243 -24.02 -11.42 -9.94
N ALA A 244 -25.16 -10.84 -10.27
CA ALA A 244 -25.54 -9.52 -9.81
C ALA A 244 -27.01 -9.49 -9.39
N PHE A 245 -27.35 -8.62 -8.44
CA PHE A 245 -28.74 -8.45 -8.01
C PHE A 245 -29.09 -7.01 -7.62
N SER A 246 -30.35 -6.65 -7.81
CA SER A 246 -30.93 -5.37 -7.37
C SER A 246 -32.40 -5.57 -7.00
N GLY A 247 -32.74 -5.26 -5.75
CA GLY A 247 -34.05 -5.60 -5.20
C GLY A 247 -34.32 -7.11 -5.30
N ASN A 248 -35.39 -7.48 -6.00
CA ASN A 248 -35.74 -8.89 -6.23
C ASN A 248 -35.29 -9.41 -7.61
N GLN A 249 -34.47 -8.67 -8.35
CA GLN A 249 -33.95 -9.07 -9.65
C GLN A 249 -32.53 -9.61 -9.49
N TRP A 250 -32.25 -10.78 -10.05
CA TRP A 250 -30.97 -11.49 -9.92
C TRP A 250 -30.53 -12.00 -11.29
N VAL A 251 -29.23 -11.99 -11.60
CA VAL A 251 -28.68 -12.52 -12.86
C VAL A 251 -27.33 -13.20 -12.64
N GLY A 252 -27.18 -14.41 -13.16
CA GLY A 252 -25.88 -15.08 -13.30
C GLY A 252 -25.36 -14.89 -14.73
N TYR A 253 -24.11 -14.46 -14.90
CA TYR A 253 -23.58 -14.03 -16.19
C TYR A 253 -22.06 -14.27 -16.31
N ASP A 254 -21.47 -13.88 -17.44
CA ASP A 254 -20.04 -13.83 -17.66
C ASP A 254 -19.54 -12.40 -17.82
N ASP A 255 -18.35 -12.11 -17.30
CA ASP A 255 -17.64 -10.85 -17.53
C ASP A 255 -16.15 -11.07 -17.84
N GLU A 256 -15.39 -9.99 -17.93
CA GLU A 256 -13.96 -10.02 -18.28
C GLU A 256 -13.14 -10.94 -17.35
N GLU A 257 -13.52 -11.02 -16.07
CA GLU A 257 -12.85 -11.83 -15.06
C GLU A 257 -13.16 -13.33 -15.27
N SER A 258 -14.44 -13.72 -15.34
CA SER A 258 -14.81 -15.12 -15.55
C SER A 258 -14.33 -15.66 -16.90
N ILE A 259 -14.40 -14.84 -17.95
CA ILE A 259 -13.86 -15.19 -19.27
C ILE A 259 -12.35 -15.42 -19.20
N GLY A 260 -11.61 -14.63 -18.42
CA GLY A 260 -10.18 -14.84 -18.19
C GLY A 260 -9.88 -16.25 -17.67
N TYR A 261 -10.62 -16.70 -16.66
CA TYR A 261 -10.49 -18.08 -16.14
C TYR A 261 -10.88 -19.15 -17.17
N LYS A 262 -11.94 -18.91 -17.94
CA LYS A 262 -12.44 -19.85 -18.96
C LYS A 262 -11.46 -20.03 -20.12
N ILE A 263 -10.84 -18.95 -20.60
CA ILE A 263 -9.82 -19.03 -21.65
C ILE A 263 -8.54 -19.70 -21.13
N ASN A 264 -8.19 -19.51 -19.85
CA ASN A 264 -7.09 -20.25 -19.23
C ASN A 264 -7.39 -21.76 -19.16
N PHE A 265 -8.59 -22.14 -18.72
CA PHE A 265 -9.04 -23.52 -18.73
C PHE A 265 -9.03 -24.14 -20.13
N LEU A 266 -9.57 -23.41 -21.12
CA LEU A 266 -9.57 -23.80 -22.54
C LEU A 266 -8.16 -24.17 -23.02
N LYS A 267 -7.17 -23.34 -22.70
CA LYS A 267 -5.77 -23.59 -23.07
C LYS A 267 -5.16 -24.76 -22.30
N GLN A 268 -5.40 -24.84 -20.99
CA GLN A 268 -4.89 -25.92 -20.14
C GLN A 268 -5.40 -27.29 -20.59
N GLU A 269 -6.66 -27.35 -21.05
CA GLU A 269 -7.26 -28.58 -21.57
C GLU A 269 -6.91 -28.86 -23.05
N GLY A 270 -6.17 -27.96 -23.72
CA GLY A 270 -5.78 -28.10 -25.12
C GLY A 270 -6.97 -28.03 -26.08
N LEU A 271 -7.97 -27.20 -25.76
CA LEU A 271 -9.18 -27.07 -26.58
C LEU A 271 -8.90 -26.30 -27.89
N GLY A 272 -9.73 -26.56 -28.91
CA GLY A 272 -9.58 -26.00 -30.27
C GLY A 272 -9.83 -24.49 -30.38
N GLY A 273 -10.56 -23.90 -29.44
CA GLY A 273 -10.92 -22.48 -29.47
C GLY A 273 -12.09 -22.14 -28.57
N SER A 274 -12.63 -20.93 -28.75
CA SER A 274 -13.83 -20.46 -28.06
C SER A 274 -14.93 -20.15 -29.05
N MET A 275 -16.18 -20.45 -28.67
CA MET A 275 -17.39 -20.05 -29.36
C MET A 275 -18.17 -19.07 -28.46
N VAL A 276 -18.79 -18.05 -29.05
CA VAL A 276 -19.62 -17.09 -28.31
C VAL A 276 -21.07 -17.09 -28.79
N TRP A 277 -22.01 -17.01 -27.85
CA TRP A 277 -23.41 -16.67 -28.14
C TRP A 277 -23.82 -15.43 -27.35
N ALA A 278 -24.09 -14.28 -27.96
CA ALA A 278 -23.86 -13.92 -29.36
C ALA A 278 -23.26 -12.50 -29.42
N VAL A 279 -22.60 -12.18 -30.53
CA VAL A 279 -21.77 -10.95 -30.65
C VAL A 279 -22.57 -9.66 -30.40
N ASP A 280 -23.86 -9.66 -30.71
CA ASP A 280 -24.77 -8.53 -30.50
C ASP A 280 -25.20 -8.32 -29.03
N LEU A 281 -24.95 -9.30 -28.17
CA LEU A 281 -25.26 -9.25 -26.74
C LEU A 281 -24.10 -8.67 -25.90
N ASP A 282 -22.92 -8.53 -26.50
CA ASP A 282 -21.82 -7.72 -25.98
C ASP A 282 -22.12 -6.22 -26.12
N ASP A 283 -21.33 -5.35 -25.49
CA ASP A 283 -21.46 -3.89 -25.72
C ASP A 283 -20.85 -3.48 -27.07
N VAL A 284 -21.61 -3.72 -28.14
CA VAL A 284 -21.24 -3.37 -29.51
C VAL A 284 -21.00 -1.87 -29.70
N SER A 285 -21.66 -1.05 -28.89
CA SER A 285 -21.62 0.41 -28.98
C SER A 285 -20.47 1.04 -28.18
N GLY A 286 -20.02 0.36 -27.13
CA GLY A 286 -19.11 0.85 -26.11
C GLY A 286 -19.71 1.92 -25.18
N GLN A 287 -21.03 2.09 -25.18
CA GLN A 287 -21.72 3.14 -24.43
C GLN A 287 -22.34 2.66 -23.11
N PHE A 288 -22.46 1.35 -22.90
CA PHE A 288 -23.18 0.79 -21.75
C PHE A 288 -22.23 0.35 -20.63
N CYS A 289 -21.07 -0.20 -21.00
CA CYS A 289 -20.14 -0.79 -20.03
C CYS A 289 -18.93 0.10 -19.70
N ASN A 290 -18.77 1.25 -20.37
CA ASN A 290 -17.58 2.12 -20.25
C ASN A 290 -16.23 1.42 -20.53
N GLN A 291 -16.25 0.29 -21.25
CA GLN A 291 -15.08 -0.54 -21.60
C GLN A 291 -14.75 -0.51 -23.11
N GLY A 292 -15.41 0.38 -23.87
CA GLY A 292 -15.27 0.44 -25.32
C GLY A 292 -16.09 -0.66 -26.03
N ARG A 293 -15.92 -0.78 -27.35
CA ARG A 293 -16.74 -1.69 -28.18
C ARG A 293 -16.28 -3.14 -28.02
N TYR A 294 -17.23 -4.04 -27.82
CA TYR A 294 -17.03 -5.50 -27.69
C TYR A 294 -16.09 -5.91 -26.54
N PRO A 295 -16.32 -5.45 -25.29
CA PRO A 295 -15.41 -5.71 -24.18
C PRO A 295 -15.15 -7.20 -23.97
N LEU A 296 -16.18 -8.04 -23.97
CA LEU A 296 -16.02 -9.47 -23.73
C LEU A 296 -15.31 -10.17 -24.89
N LEU A 297 -15.67 -9.85 -26.13
CA LEU A 297 -15.01 -10.41 -27.31
C LEU A 297 -13.52 -10.00 -27.39
N ASN A 298 -13.19 -8.77 -26.99
CA ASN A 298 -11.81 -8.28 -26.93
C ASN A 298 -11.00 -9.04 -25.88
N VAL A 299 -11.58 -9.34 -24.71
CA VAL A 299 -10.94 -10.18 -23.70
C VAL A 299 -10.72 -11.60 -24.24
N ILE A 300 -11.72 -12.22 -24.86
CA ILE A 300 -11.58 -13.56 -25.47
C ILE A 300 -10.45 -13.56 -26.50
N LYS A 301 -10.46 -12.63 -27.45
CA LYS A 301 -9.47 -12.51 -28.51
C LYS A 301 -8.07 -12.31 -27.93
N SER A 302 -7.89 -11.29 -27.09
CA SER A 302 -6.59 -10.97 -26.51
C SER A 302 -6.04 -12.13 -25.70
N ARG A 303 -6.88 -12.79 -24.90
CA ARG A 303 -6.46 -13.94 -24.11
C ARG A 303 -6.15 -15.15 -24.98
N LEU A 304 -6.85 -15.42 -26.08
CA LEU A 304 -6.53 -16.53 -26.99
C LEU A 304 -5.25 -16.29 -27.80
N GLU A 305 -5.00 -15.05 -28.23
CA GLU A 305 -3.81 -14.67 -29.00
C GLU A 305 -2.51 -14.67 -28.16
N MET A 306 -2.63 -14.55 -26.84
CA MET A 306 -1.51 -14.81 -25.92
C MET A 306 -1.18 -16.32 -25.95
N GLY A 307 0.05 -16.75 -26.22
CA GLY A 307 0.41 -18.18 -26.27
C GLY A 307 0.04 -18.99 -25.00
N ALA A 308 -0.26 -20.29 -25.16
CA ALA A 308 -0.43 -21.24 -24.07
C ALA A 308 0.90 -21.46 -23.32
N PHE A 309 0.84 -21.55 -21.99
CA PHE A 309 1.99 -21.85 -21.14
C PHE A 309 2.40 -23.32 -21.34
N ASP A 310 3.57 -23.55 -21.95
CA ASP A 310 4.22 -24.87 -21.98
C ASP A 310 5.05 -25.02 -20.70
N ALA A 311 4.76 -26.06 -19.91
CA ALA A 311 5.60 -26.45 -18.77
C ALA A 311 6.96 -26.95 -19.28
N GLY A 312 7.93 -26.04 -19.40
CA GLY A 312 9.32 -26.33 -19.71
C GLY A 312 10.02 -25.13 -20.34
N ASP A 313 10.91 -24.51 -19.57
CA ASP A 313 11.78 -23.36 -19.87
C ASP A 313 11.24 -21.97 -19.49
N ALA A 314 11.98 -21.30 -18.62
CA ALA A 314 11.71 -19.99 -18.06
C ALA A 314 11.52 -18.91 -19.16
N VAL A 315 10.38 -18.22 -19.14
CA VAL A 315 10.04 -17.11 -20.04
C VAL A 315 10.26 -15.81 -19.30
N ASN A 316 11.23 -15.01 -19.75
CA ASN A 316 11.49 -13.69 -19.19
C ASN A 316 10.45 -12.69 -19.70
N GLY A 317 10.03 -11.78 -18.83
CA GLY A 317 9.11 -10.71 -19.17
C GLY A 317 9.62 -9.79 -20.27
N SER A 318 8.77 -9.39 -21.21
CA SER A 318 8.97 -8.20 -22.03
C SER A 318 7.76 -7.26 -22.00
N TRP A 319 8.05 -5.96 -22.10
CA TRP A 319 7.06 -4.92 -21.94
C TRP A 319 6.09 -4.89 -23.12
N ALA A 320 4.79 -4.76 -22.82
CA ALA A 320 3.80 -4.39 -23.83
C ALA A 320 4.07 -2.98 -24.40
N GLY A 321 3.39 -2.65 -25.49
CA GLY A 321 3.37 -1.27 -26.00
C GLY A 321 2.88 -0.29 -24.93
N TRP A 322 3.41 0.93 -24.95
CA TRP A 322 2.95 2.00 -24.08
C TRP A 322 1.48 2.33 -24.33
N GLY A 323 0.69 2.44 -23.25
CA GLY A 323 -0.66 2.97 -23.29
C GLY A 323 -0.70 4.45 -23.72
N PRO A 324 -1.90 5.04 -23.83
CA PRO A 324 -2.03 6.47 -24.07
C PRO A 324 -1.46 7.29 -22.90
N TRP A 325 -0.95 8.48 -23.19
CA TRP A 325 -0.57 9.45 -22.17
C TRP A 325 -1.81 9.87 -21.37
N SER A 326 -1.66 9.94 -20.04
CA SER A 326 -2.69 10.53 -19.18
C SER A 326 -2.96 12.00 -19.56
N GLY A 327 -4.02 12.58 -19.02
CA GLY A 327 -4.10 14.05 -18.93
C GLY A 327 -2.88 14.60 -18.20
N CYS A 328 -2.56 15.88 -18.43
CA CYS A 328 -1.45 16.53 -17.73
C CYS A 328 -1.71 16.49 -16.21
N THR A 329 -0.74 16.03 -15.43
CA THR A 329 -0.87 15.89 -13.97
C THR A 329 -1.05 17.22 -13.27
N ALA A 330 -0.69 18.32 -13.93
CA ALA A 330 -0.90 19.66 -13.44
C ALA A 330 -2.11 20.30 -14.12
N THR A 331 -2.91 21.03 -13.34
CA THR A 331 -4.00 21.90 -13.84
C THR A 331 -3.50 23.30 -14.21
N CYS A 332 -2.22 23.57 -13.93
CA CYS A 332 -1.46 24.76 -14.29
C CYS A 332 0.02 24.39 -14.51
N GLY A 333 0.82 25.25 -15.14
CA GLY A 333 2.27 25.12 -15.30
C GLY A 333 2.71 23.88 -16.09
N ALA A 334 3.99 23.54 -15.89
CA ALA A 334 4.56 22.29 -16.36
C ALA A 334 4.10 21.14 -15.45
N GLY A 335 3.31 20.24 -16.01
CA GLY A 335 3.01 18.96 -15.42
C GLY A 335 3.75 17.83 -16.14
N THR A 336 3.33 16.63 -15.80
CA THR A 336 3.76 15.42 -16.48
C THR A 336 2.55 14.65 -16.92
N GLN A 337 2.64 14.01 -18.05
CA GLN A 337 1.66 13.01 -18.44
C GLN A 337 2.40 11.69 -18.38
N THR A 338 1.75 10.67 -17.83
CA THR A 338 2.34 9.34 -17.66
C THR A 338 1.54 8.38 -18.51
N ARG A 339 2.24 7.53 -19.25
CA ARG A 339 1.67 6.36 -19.90
C ARG A 339 2.29 5.13 -19.30
N ARG A 340 1.52 4.07 -19.16
CA ARG A 340 2.00 2.81 -18.58
C ARG A 340 2.01 1.71 -19.62
N ARG A 341 2.94 0.79 -19.47
CA ARG A 341 3.01 -0.46 -20.17
C ARG A 341 3.15 -1.57 -19.15
N THR A 342 2.53 -2.70 -19.43
CA THR A 342 2.54 -3.83 -18.51
C THR A 342 3.54 -4.86 -19.00
N CYS A 343 4.22 -5.53 -18.08
CA CYS A 343 5.14 -6.62 -18.39
C CYS A 343 4.35 -7.85 -18.81
N THR A 344 3.78 -7.80 -20.00
CA THR A 344 2.76 -8.75 -20.45
C THR A 344 3.00 -9.26 -21.87
N ASP A 345 4.07 -8.83 -22.53
CA ASP A 345 4.35 -9.14 -23.93
C ASP A 345 5.79 -9.67 -24.16
N PRO A 346 6.13 -10.88 -23.66
CA PRO A 346 5.28 -11.75 -22.84
C PRO A 346 5.43 -11.43 -21.34
N ALA A 347 4.43 -11.77 -20.52
CA ALA A 347 4.62 -11.77 -19.06
C ALA A 347 5.67 -12.81 -18.65
N PRO A 348 6.40 -12.65 -17.54
CA PRO A 348 7.33 -13.66 -17.06
C PRO A 348 6.57 -14.92 -16.63
N ARG A 349 7.07 -16.09 -17.03
CA ARG A 349 6.42 -17.40 -16.80
C ARG A 349 7.48 -18.46 -16.53
N HIS A 350 7.11 -19.55 -15.88
CA HIS A 350 8.00 -20.72 -15.66
C HIS A 350 9.34 -20.42 -14.97
N GLY A 351 9.40 -19.39 -14.12
CA GLY A 351 10.64 -18.98 -13.42
C GLY A 351 11.55 -18.02 -14.20
N GLY A 352 11.05 -17.40 -15.28
CA GLY A 352 11.78 -16.36 -16.01
C GLY A 352 11.73 -14.99 -15.34
N THR A 353 12.74 -14.18 -15.63
CA THR A 353 12.99 -12.88 -15.00
C THR A 353 11.99 -11.83 -15.44
N ASP A 354 11.66 -10.90 -14.55
CA ASP A 354 10.73 -9.81 -14.85
C ASP A 354 11.25 -8.86 -15.95
N CYS A 355 10.37 -8.01 -16.50
CA CYS A 355 10.75 -7.05 -17.54
C CYS A 355 11.77 -6.03 -17.03
N ALA A 356 12.85 -5.80 -17.79
CA ALA A 356 13.84 -4.77 -17.47
C ALA A 356 13.49 -3.41 -18.09
N GLY A 357 13.54 -2.33 -17.28
CA GLY A 357 13.19 -0.96 -17.66
C GLY A 357 11.85 -0.50 -17.06
N ASP A 358 11.44 0.75 -17.28
CA ASP A 358 10.28 1.28 -16.54
C ASP A 358 8.94 0.81 -17.13
N ALA A 359 7.99 0.44 -16.25
CA ALA A 359 6.59 0.13 -16.56
C ALA A 359 5.75 1.40 -16.81
N ALA A 360 6.30 2.56 -16.49
CA ALA A 360 5.68 3.86 -16.60
C ALA A 360 6.66 4.81 -17.28
N GLU A 361 6.24 5.44 -18.37
CA GLU A 361 6.97 6.50 -19.02
C GLU A 361 6.28 7.80 -18.65
N THR A 362 7.07 8.80 -18.34
CA THR A 362 6.59 10.11 -17.94
C THR A 362 7.24 11.14 -18.84
N GLN A 363 6.42 11.95 -19.52
CA GLN A 363 6.90 13.08 -20.31
C GLN A 363 6.31 14.38 -19.78
N GLN A 364 7.01 15.49 -20.00
CA GLN A 364 6.50 16.79 -19.62
C GLN A 364 5.32 17.19 -20.50
N CYS A 365 4.38 17.89 -19.88
CA CYS A 365 3.30 18.62 -20.52
C CYS A 365 3.27 20.01 -19.90
N ASP A 366 2.90 21.03 -20.67
CA ASP A 366 2.69 22.38 -20.16
C ASP A 366 1.26 22.78 -20.49
N THR A 367 0.53 23.17 -19.45
CA THR A 367 -0.87 23.59 -19.57
C THR A 367 -1.01 25.05 -19.98
N GLY A 368 0.07 25.84 -19.94
CA GLY A 368 0.08 27.26 -20.30
C GLY A 368 -0.49 28.20 -19.22
N GLU A 369 -1.01 27.66 -18.12
CA GLU A 369 -1.43 28.40 -16.93
C GLU A 369 -0.25 28.48 -15.93
N THR A 370 -0.20 29.38 -14.96
CA THR A 370 0.91 29.45 -13.97
C THR A 370 0.51 28.83 -12.63
N CYS A 371 1.29 27.87 -12.11
CA CYS A 371 1.01 27.26 -10.82
C CYS A 371 1.51 28.07 -9.61
N PRO A 372 0.83 27.97 -8.45
CA PRO A 372 1.40 28.40 -7.19
C PRO A 372 2.58 27.47 -6.83
N GLU A 373 3.76 28.05 -6.60
CA GLU A 373 4.97 27.32 -6.22
C GLU A 373 4.78 26.55 -4.89
N PRO A 374 5.25 25.29 -4.78
CA PRO A 374 5.34 24.59 -3.51
C PRO A 374 6.32 25.34 -2.61
N VAL A 375 5.86 25.76 -1.44
CA VAL A 375 6.75 26.27 -0.39
C VAL A 375 7.48 25.06 0.20
N GLU A 376 8.74 24.84 -0.18
CA GLU A 376 9.59 23.82 0.44
C GLU A 376 9.79 24.17 1.92
N SER A 377 9.10 23.46 2.79
CA SER A 377 9.34 23.48 4.24
C SER A 377 10.24 22.30 4.61
N PRO A 378 11.34 22.50 5.34
CA PRO A 378 12.19 21.41 5.81
C PRO A 378 11.53 20.54 6.89
N TYR A 379 10.34 20.92 7.38
CA TYR A 379 9.65 20.27 8.48
C TYR A 379 8.60 19.25 8.02
N ARG A 380 8.57 18.09 8.66
CA ARG A 380 7.52 17.09 8.48
C ARG A 380 6.23 17.57 9.17
N ARG A 381 5.10 17.36 8.48
CA ARG A 381 3.75 17.71 8.92
C ARG A 381 2.93 16.43 8.88
N VAL A 382 2.96 15.69 9.98
CA VAL A 382 2.46 14.32 10.05
C VAL A 382 1.04 14.33 10.61
N CYS A 383 0.12 13.68 9.92
CA CYS A 383 -1.31 13.78 10.22
C CYS A 383 -1.93 12.39 10.29
N TYR A 384 -2.48 12.02 11.45
CA TYR A 384 -3.26 10.80 11.59
C TYR A 384 -4.69 11.01 11.10
N TYR A 385 -5.16 10.11 10.24
CA TYR A 385 -6.53 9.98 9.78
C TYR A 385 -7.17 8.76 10.44
N ALA A 386 -8.16 8.98 11.30
CA ALA A 386 -8.94 7.90 11.87
C ALA A 386 -9.89 7.32 10.81
N SER A 387 -9.71 6.05 10.46
CA SER A 387 -10.54 5.29 9.51
C SER A 387 -12.03 5.44 9.81
N TRP A 388 -12.42 5.38 11.09
CA TRP A 388 -13.82 5.52 11.48
C TRP A 388 -14.39 6.95 11.37
N ALA A 389 -13.58 7.96 11.03
CA ALA A 389 -14.05 9.35 10.87
C ALA A 389 -15.11 9.48 9.76
N HIS A 390 -15.07 8.62 8.74
CA HIS A 390 -16.05 8.64 7.66
C HIS A 390 -17.45 8.17 8.08
N TYR A 391 -17.57 7.44 9.20
CA TYR A 391 -18.87 7.00 9.74
C TYR A 391 -19.58 8.08 10.57
N ARG A 392 -18.91 9.19 10.89
CA ARG A 392 -19.56 10.27 11.62
C ARG A 392 -20.62 10.93 10.75
N ALA A 393 -21.74 11.29 11.36
CA ALA A 393 -22.80 12.02 10.67
C ALA A 393 -22.31 13.40 10.20
N ASP A 394 -22.83 13.86 9.06
CA ASP A 394 -22.61 15.22 8.59
C ASP A 394 -22.93 16.27 9.69
N PRO A 395 -22.18 17.37 9.77
CA PRO A 395 -21.16 17.83 8.81
C PRO A 395 -19.71 17.43 9.18
N VAL A 396 -19.53 16.47 10.10
CA VAL A 396 -18.22 16.15 10.69
C VAL A 396 -17.63 14.82 10.20
N GLY A 397 -18.33 14.13 9.28
CA GLY A 397 -17.82 12.96 8.58
C GLY A 397 -16.64 13.34 7.68
N VAL A 398 -15.53 12.60 7.80
CA VAL A 398 -14.36 12.78 6.94
C VAL A 398 -14.07 11.48 6.22
N ALA A 399 -14.51 11.38 4.97
CA ALA A 399 -14.06 10.32 4.07
C ALA A 399 -12.74 10.74 3.39
N PRO A 400 -11.85 9.81 3.00
CA PRO A 400 -10.59 10.16 2.35
C PRO A 400 -10.78 10.98 1.07
N GLU A 401 -11.82 10.68 0.28
CA GLU A 401 -12.14 11.45 -0.94
C GLU A 401 -12.41 12.95 -0.66
N ASN A 402 -12.93 13.24 0.54
CA ASN A 402 -13.37 14.58 0.94
C ASN A 402 -12.25 15.44 1.54
N LEU A 403 -11.07 14.86 1.80
CA LEU A 403 -9.89 15.63 2.23
C LEU A 403 -9.44 16.61 1.13
N GLY A 404 -9.55 16.22 -0.15
CA GLY A 404 -9.35 17.08 -1.31
C GLY A 404 -8.09 17.95 -1.20
N GLN A 405 -8.25 19.26 -1.45
CA GLN A 405 -7.18 20.27 -1.33
C GLN A 405 -6.57 20.41 0.08
N HIS A 406 -7.24 19.92 1.12
CA HIS A 406 -6.76 20.05 2.51
C HIS A 406 -5.74 18.96 2.86
N ALA A 407 -5.58 17.92 2.05
CA ALA A 407 -4.52 16.93 2.23
C ALA A 407 -3.12 17.58 2.19
N GLY A 408 -2.95 18.68 1.44
CA GLY A 408 -1.70 19.46 1.38
C GLY A 408 -1.34 20.24 2.65
N LEU A 409 -2.24 20.29 3.65
CA LEU A 409 -1.89 20.76 4.99
C LEU A 409 -0.86 19.84 5.66
N CYS A 410 -0.77 18.60 5.20
CA CYS A 410 0.13 17.56 5.68
C CYS A 410 1.21 17.28 4.63
N SER A 411 2.38 16.84 5.07
CA SER A 411 3.37 16.19 4.19
C SER A 411 3.34 14.67 4.32
N HIS A 412 2.86 14.16 5.46
CA HIS A 412 2.65 12.73 5.69
C HIS A 412 1.25 12.52 6.24
N LEU A 413 0.47 11.64 5.63
CA LEU A 413 -0.84 11.20 6.09
C LEU A 413 -0.77 9.74 6.52
N ILE A 414 -1.23 9.44 7.73
CA ILE A 414 -1.18 8.09 8.31
C ILE A 414 -2.60 7.56 8.49
N TYR A 415 -2.94 6.45 7.84
CA TYR A 415 -4.26 5.81 7.92
C TYR A 415 -4.33 4.92 9.17
N SER A 416 -5.21 5.25 10.11
CA SER A 416 -5.37 4.57 11.41
C SER A 416 -6.70 3.83 11.50
N PHE A 417 -6.75 2.51 11.59
CA PHE A 417 -5.64 1.55 11.63
C PHE A 417 -5.95 0.37 10.73
N VAL A 418 -4.93 -0.42 10.41
CA VAL A 418 -5.07 -1.80 9.93
C VAL A 418 -5.07 -2.75 11.13
N ASP A 419 -5.77 -3.88 11.05
CA ASP A 419 -5.76 -4.93 12.09
C ASP A 419 -4.76 -6.05 11.72
N MET A 420 -4.62 -7.04 12.60
CA MET A 420 -3.82 -8.24 12.42
C MET A 420 -4.60 -9.48 12.84
N GLN A 421 -4.64 -10.46 11.94
CA GLN A 421 -5.17 -11.80 12.22
C GLN A 421 -4.04 -12.82 12.08
N GLY A 422 -3.80 -13.59 13.14
CA GLY A 422 -2.58 -14.38 13.24
C GLY A 422 -1.37 -13.45 13.28
N ASN A 423 -0.45 -13.59 12.32
CA ASN A 423 0.67 -12.68 12.13
C ASN A 423 0.53 -11.84 10.84
N GLN A 424 -0.64 -11.78 10.19
CA GLN A 424 -0.80 -11.11 8.89
C GLN A 424 -1.68 -9.86 9.01
N LEU A 425 -1.37 -8.82 8.24
CA LEU A 425 -2.21 -7.63 8.11
C LEU A 425 -3.56 -8.01 7.52
N THR A 426 -4.61 -7.42 8.08
CA THR A 426 -6.01 -7.60 7.66
C THR A 426 -6.72 -6.26 7.85
N PRO A 427 -7.71 -5.90 7.02
CA PRO A 427 -8.35 -4.60 7.18
C PRO A 427 -9.08 -4.50 8.51
N TYR A 428 -9.19 -3.28 9.04
CA TYR A 428 -9.93 -3.05 10.29
C TYR A 428 -11.43 -3.16 10.04
N ASP A 429 -11.89 -2.71 8.87
CA ASP A 429 -13.25 -2.93 8.40
C ASP A 429 -13.32 -3.23 6.88
N SER A 430 -14.49 -3.64 6.39
CA SER A 430 -14.66 -3.96 4.97
C SER A 430 -14.57 -2.74 4.02
N TYR A 431 -14.76 -1.52 4.54
CA TYR A 431 -14.66 -0.30 3.75
C TYR A 431 -13.22 0.00 3.36
N ASP A 432 -12.25 -0.33 4.22
CA ASP A 432 -10.83 -0.13 4.00
C ASP A 432 -10.33 -0.64 2.62
N GLU A 433 -10.54 -1.93 2.31
CA GLU A 433 -10.08 -2.54 1.05
C GLU A 433 -11.00 -2.25 -0.15
N THR A 434 -12.28 -1.91 0.09
CA THR A 434 -13.22 -1.66 -1.01
C THR A 434 -13.17 -0.22 -1.49
N THR A 435 -12.82 0.75 -0.63
CA THR A 435 -12.83 2.17 -0.98
C THR A 435 -11.77 2.98 -0.21
N GLY A 436 -11.61 2.74 1.09
CA GLY A 436 -10.81 3.60 1.98
C GLY A 436 -9.36 3.77 1.55
N TYR A 437 -8.62 2.67 1.39
CA TYR A 437 -7.19 2.71 1.05
C TYR A 437 -6.92 3.34 -0.31
N ALA A 438 -7.68 2.94 -1.33
CA ALA A 438 -7.53 3.49 -2.68
C ALA A 438 -7.79 5.00 -2.68
N SER A 439 -8.87 5.44 -2.04
CA SER A 439 -9.24 6.86 -1.95
C SER A 439 -8.21 7.68 -1.18
N PHE A 440 -7.68 7.14 -0.09
CA PHE A 440 -6.64 7.78 0.70
C PHE A 440 -5.32 7.93 -0.06
N ASN A 441 -4.85 6.87 -0.72
CA ASN A 441 -3.59 6.89 -1.47
C ASN A 441 -3.70 7.70 -2.77
N ASN A 442 -4.91 7.87 -3.32
CA ASN A 442 -5.17 8.76 -4.46
C ASN A 442 -4.99 10.26 -4.13
N LEU A 443 -4.94 10.67 -2.85
CA LEU A 443 -4.63 12.05 -2.48
C LEU A 443 -3.23 12.49 -2.95
N LYS A 444 -2.31 11.55 -3.15
CA LYS A 444 -0.97 11.80 -3.72
C LYS A 444 -1.03 12.28 -5.17
N ILE A 445 -2.11 12.01 -5.90
CA ILE A 445 -2.31 12.49 -7.27
C ILE A 445 -2.45 14.02 -7.28
N SER A 446 -3.20 14.58 -6.33
CA SER A 446 -3.38 16.04 -6.20
C SER A 446 -2.28 16.72 -5.37
N HIS A 447 -1.50 15.94 -4.61
CA HIS A 447 -0.42 16.42 -3.76
C HIS A 447 0.83 15.54 -3.95
N PRO A 448 1.61 15.71 -5.03
CA PRO A 448 2.71 14.79 -5.38
C PRO A 448 3.85 14.72 -4.35
N GLY A 449 3.96 15.70 -3.46
CA GLY A 449 4.90 15.68 -2.32
C GLY A 449 4.37 14.99 -1.06
N LEU A 450 3.10 14.57 -1.05
CA LEU A 450 2.47 13.87 0.08
C LEU A 450 2.94 12.42 0.14
N LYS A 451 3.28 11.96 1.36
CA LYS A 451 3.52 10.55 1.67
C LYS A 451 2.36 9.96 2.46
N THR A 452 1.92 8.76 2.12
CA THR A 452 0.87 8.05 2.84
C THR A 452 1.41 6.81 3.54
N LEU A 453 1.14 6.64 4.83
CA LEU A 453 1.53 5.46 5.60
C LEU A 453 0.31 4.75 6.16
N LEU A 454 0.43 3.45 6.39
CA LEU A 454 -0.58 2.64 7.07
C LEU A 454 -0.15 2.39 8.51
N ALA A 455 -0.97 2.74 9.50
CA ALA A 455 -0.67 2.45 10.90
C ALA A 455 -1.31 1.13 11.33
N ILE A 456 -0.52 0.26 11.96
CA ILE A 456 -1.01 -0.91 12.69
C ILE A 456 -0.96 -0.65 14.19
N GLY A 457 -2.03 -1.01 14.89
CA GLY A 457 -2.07 -1.00 16.35
C GLY A 457 -3.12 -0.06 16.92
N GLY A 458 -2.67 0.84 17.79
CA GLY A 458 -3.52 1.76 18.54
C GLY A 458 -4.11 1.15 19.82
N TRP A 459 -4.67 2.01 20.66
CA TRP A 459 -5.12 1.67 22.01
C TRP A 459 -6.01 0.41 22.12
N THR A 460 -6.99 0.26 21.23
CA THR A 460 -7.99 -0.83 21.26
C THR A 460 -7.47 -2.16 20.72
N PHE A 461 -6.36 -2.15 19.97
CA PHE A 461 -5.72 -3.35 19.42
C PHE A 461 -5.13 -4.26 20.52
N GLY A 462 -4.73 -3.65 21.64
CA GLY A 462 -4.10 -4.36 22.76
C GLY A 462 -2.63 -4.71 22.50
N SER A 463 -1.89 -5.11 23.54
CA SER A 463 -0.47 -5.49 23.40
C SER A 463 -0.25 -6.98 23.10
N ALA A 464 -1.23 -7.84 23.37
CA ALA A 464 -1.06 -9.29 23.23
C ALA A 464 -0.81 -9.74 21.78
N LYS A 465 -1.51 -9.14 20.81
CA LYS A 465 -1.32 -9.46 19.37
C LYS A 465 0.11 -9.14 18.94
N PHE A 466 0.60 -7.93 19.23
CA PHE A 466 1.98 -7.55 18.96
C PHE A 466 2.98 -8.44 19.69
N SER A 467 2.79 -8.68 21.00
CA SER A 467 3.70 -9.52 21.78
C SER A 467 3.82 -10.93 21.21
N ASN A 468 2.71 -11.52 20.74
CA ASN A 468 2.71 -12.84 20.11
C ASN A 468 3.41 -12.84 18.75
N MET A 469 3.15 -11.84 17.91
CA MET A 469 3.81 -11.71 16.61
C MET A 469 5.32 -11.46 16.77
N ALA A 470 5.73 -10.60 17.71
CA ALA A 470 7.13 -10.24 17.91
C ALA A 470 7.97 -11.35 18.57
N ALA A 471 7.33 -12.32 19.24
CA ALA A 471 7.98 -13.32 20.09
C ALA A 471 8.94 -14.29 19.38
N SER A 472 8.77 -14.53 18.07
CA SER A 472 9.60 -15.49 17.34
C SER A 472 10.02 -14.97 15.97
N PRO A 473 11.21 -15.36 15.47
CA PRO A 473 11.63 -14.98 14.11
C PRO A 473 10.64 -15.41 13.02
N ALA A 474 9.99 -16.57 13.17
CA ALA A 474 9.03 -17.06 12.19
C ALA A 474 7.76 -16.19 12.13
N ASN A 475 7.24 -15.79 13.30
CA ASN A 475 6.06 -14.93 13.37
C ASN A 475 6.35 -13.52 12.82
N ARG A 476 7.52 -12.96 13.14
CA ARG A 476 7.95 -11.67 12.58
C ARG A 476 8.14 -11.75 11.08
N ALA A 477 8.74 -12.82 10.56
CA ALA A 477 8.91 -13.00 9.12
C ALA A 477 7.56 -13.06 8.38
N GLU A 478 6.58 -13.81 8.93
CA GLU A 478 5.22 -13.86 8.37
C GLU A 478 4.54 -12.48 8.36
N PHE A 479 4.70 -11.72 9.45
CA PHE A 479 4.20 -10.36 9.54
C PHE A 479 4.86 -9.39 8.57
N ILE A 480 6.18 -9.46 8.44
CA ILE A 480 6.96 -8.59 7.56
C ILE A 480 6.59 -8.86 6.10
N ASP A 481 6.49 -10.13 5.69
CA ASP A 481 6.10 -10.51 4.33
C ASP A 481 4.69 -10.03 4.00
N SER A 482 3.74 -10.25 4.92
CA SER A 482 2.39 -9.73 4.81
C SER A 482 2.38 -8.20 4.70
N ALA A 483 3.12 -7.49 5.56
CA ALA A 483 3.16 -6.03 5.57
C ALA A 483 3.70 -5.45 4.26
N VAL A 484 4.81 -6.00 3.74
CA VAL A 484 5.37 -5.55 2.44
C VAL A 484 4.35 -5.75 1.32
N GLY A 485 3.76 -6.95 1.22
CA GLY A 485 2.76 -7.24 0.20
C GLY A 485 1.54 -6.32 0.28
N TYR A 486 1.02 -6.10 1.49
CA TYR A 486 -0.18 -5.32 1.74
C TYR A 486 0.02 -3.82 1.44
N LEU A 487 1.15 -3.24 1.87
CA LEU A 487 1.50 -1.84 1.59
C LEU A 487 1.61 -1.59 0.09
N ARG A 488 2.24 -2.51 -0.64
CA ARG A 488 2.41 -2.39 -2.10
C ARG A 488 1.11 -2.64 -2.85
N GLN A 489 0.29 -3.59 -2.43
CA GLN A 489 -1.03 -3.86 -3.01
C GLN A 489 -1.90 -2.60 -2.98
N TRP A 490 -1.87 -1.86 -1.86
CA TRP A 490 -2.73 -0.70 -1.66
C TRP A 490 -2.06 0.66 -1.93
N ASN A 491 -0.80 0.66 -2.39
CA ASN A 491 -0.04 1.86 -2.77
C ASN A 491 0.28 2.82 -1.60
N PHE A 492 0.60 2.28 -0.43
CA PHE A 492 1.16 3.05 0.68
C PHE A 492 2.69 3.26 0.51
N ASP A 493 3.19 4.39 1.03
CA ASP A 493 4.61 4.75 1.04
C ASP A 493 5.34 4.30 2.30
N GLY A 494 4.65 3.68 3.26
CA GLY A 494 5.29 3.18 4.48
C GLY A 494 4.34 2.60 5.52
N LEU A 495 4.93 2.10 6.60
CA LEU A 495 4.26 1.50 7.76
C LEU A 495 4.56 2.31 9.02
N ASP A 496 3.53 2.56 9.82
CA ASP A 496 3.64 3.14 11.15
C ASP A 496 3.28 2.09 12.21
N LEU A 497 4.18 1.87 13.17
CA LEU A 497 3.97 0.92 14.27
C LEU A 497 3.45 1.65 15.50
N ASP A 498 2.19 1.39 15.87
CA ASP A 498 1.56 1.95 17.06
C ASP A 498 1.31 0.86 18.11
N TRP A 499 2.39 0.28 18.62
CA TRP A 499 2.31 -0.72 19.70
C TRP A 499 2.20 -0.01 21.04
N GLU A 500 0.99 -0.01 21.61
CA GLU A 500 0.72 0.56 22.93
C GLU A 500 0.55 -0.52 24.04
N TYR A 501 1.55 -0.83 24.87
CA TYR A 501 2.97 -0.50 24.78
C TYR A 501 3.82 -1.76 25.08
N PRO A 502 4.92 -2.00 24.34
CA PRO A 502 5.76 -3.17 24.55
C PRO A 502 6.29 -3.22 25.98
N ALA A 503 6.30 -4.41 26.58
CA ALA A 503 6.78 -4.68 27.95
C ALA A 503 6.10 -3.91 29.10
N HIS A 504 5.11 -3.05 28.83
CA HIS A 504 4.48 -2.20 29.85
C HIS A 504 2.98 -2.48 30.05
N ARG A 505 2.23 -2.67 28.97
CA ARG A 505 0.76 -2.83 29.04
C ARG A 505 0.33 -4.30 29.15
N GLU A 506 -0.87 -4.53 29.66
CA GLU A 506 -1.46 -5.87 29.75
C GLU A 506 -1.44 -6.61 28.41
N GLY A 507 -0.99 -7.87 28.44
CA GLY A 507 -0.78 -8.71 27.26
C GLY A 507 0.65 -8.70 26.72
N SER A 508 1.51 -7.77 27.16
CA SER A 508 2.93 -7.74 26.81
C SER A 508 3.81 -8.54 27.76
N ARG A 509 5.03 -8.86 27.30
CA ARG A 509 6.08 -9.57 28.03
C ARG A 509 7.32 -8.67 28.21
N PRO A 510 8.15 -8.85 29.26
CA PRO A 510 9.38 -8.06 29.42
C PRO A 510 10.33 -8.13 28.23
N GLU A 511 10.39 -9.27 27.53
CA GLU A 511 11.21 -9.48 26.33
C GLU A 511 10.77 -8.58 25.16
N ASP A 512 9.55 -8.04 25.20
CA ASP A 512 9.00 -7.21 24.12
C ASP A 512 9.81 -5.93 23.89
N LYS A 513 10.52 -5.42 24.90
CA LYS A 513 11.47 -4.31 24.71
C LYS A 513 12.51 -4.65 23.63
N GLN A 514 13.09 -5.86 23.69
CA GLN A 514 14.07 -6.32 22.72
C GLN A 514 13.42 -6.88 21.45
N ASN A 515 12.24 -7.51 21.56
CA ASN A 515 11.52 -8.00 20.39
C ASN A 515 11.07 -6.84 19.49
N PHE A 516 10.70 -5.69 20.06
CA PHE A 516 10.35 -4.50 19.30
C PHE A 516 11.55 -3.97 18.51
N VAL A 517 12.74 -3.86 19.12
CA VAL A 517 13.99 -3.53 18.41
C VAL A 517 14.22 -4.49 17.25
N THR A 518 14.04 -5.79 17.51
CA THR A 518 14.27 -6.84 16.52
C THR A 518 13.29 -6.73 15.36
N LEU A 519 12.01 -6.49 15.64
CA LEU A 519 10.96 -6.28 14.65
C LEU A 519 11.23 -5.05 13.78
N VAL A 520 11.51 -3.90 14.39
CA VAL A 520 11.80 -2.64 13.68
C VAL A 520 13.01 -2.82 12.75
N ARG A 521 14.07 -3.46 13.24
CA ARG A 521 15.25 -3.78 12.42
C ARG A 521 14.88 -4.68 11.24
N GLU A 522 14.19 -5.79 11.49
CA GLU A 522 13.84 -6.76 10.44
C GLU A 522 12.89 -6.15 9.39
N LEU A 523 11.92 -5.31 9.79
CA LEU A 523 11.09 -4.52 8.88
C LEU A 523 11.92 -3.59 8.00
N LYS A 524 12.83 -2.79 8.60
CA LYS A 524 13.67 -1.87 7.82
C LYS A 524 14.56 -2.61 6.84
N MET A 525 15.12 -3.75 7.24
CA MET A 525 15.92 -4.59 6.34
C MET A 525 15.08 -5.15 5.20
N ALA A 526 13.85 -5.59 5.46
CA ALA A 526 12.94 -6.07 4.41
C ALA A 526 12.52 -4.96 3.45
N PHE A 527 12.27 -3.75 3.94
CA PHE A 527 11.96 -2.59 3.09
C PHE A 527 13.15 -2.19 2.21
N LEU A 528 14.37 -2.22 2.76
CA LEU A 528 15.60 -1.99 1.99
C LEU A 528 15.83 -3.09 0.94
N LEU A 529 15.54 -4.35 1.29
CA LEU A 529 15.65 -5.47 0.36
C LEU A 529 14.64 -5.31 -0.79
N GLU A 530 13.37 -5.06 -0.49
CA GLU A 530 12.33 -4.86 -1.52
C GLU A 530 12.63 -3.65 -2.41
N HIS A 531 13.11 -2.54 -1.84
CA HIS A 531 13.58 -1.37 -2.59
C HIS A 531 14.70 -1.75 -3.56
N THR A 532 15.70 -2.48 -3.07
CA THR A 532 16.88 -2.88 -3.84
C THR A 532 16.53 -3.88 -4.95
N GLU A 533 15.63 -4.83 -4.68
CA GLU A 533 15.22 -5.87 -5.63
C GLU A 533 14.27 -5.36 -6.71
N THR A 534 13.39 -4.42 -6.37
CA THR A 534 12.32 -3.95 -7.28
C THR A 534 12.61 -2.58 -7.92
N GLY A 535 13.52 -1.79 -7.33
CA GLY A 535 13.79 -0.40 -7.71
C GLY A 535 12.67 0.59 -7.36
N ARG A 536 11.61 0.15 -6.66
CA ARG A 536 10.52 1.03 -6.18
C ARG A 536 10.99 1.92 -5.04
N ASP A 537 10.37 3.07 -4.83
CA ASP A 537 10.66 3.96 -3.71
C ASP A 537 10.69 3.21 -2.37
N LEU A 538 11.73 3.45 -1.56
CA LEU A 538 11.91 2.81 -0.26
C LEU A 538 10.70 3.12 0.65
N LEU A 539 10.07 2.06 1.17
CA LEU A 539 9.02 2.19 2.17
C LEU A 539 9.56 2.86 3.44
N LEU A 540 8.82 3.85 3.93
CA LEU A 540 9.07 4.50 5.21
C LEU A 540 8.66 3.56 6.36
N LEU A 541 9.43 3.58 7.44
CA LEU A 541 9.11 2.89 8.68
C LEU A 541 9.12 3.90 9.84
N THR A 542 7.98 4.07 10.47
CA THR A 542 7.78 5.01 11.59
C THR A 542 7.14 4.30 12.77
N ALA A 543 7.10 4.97 13.92
CA ALA A 543 6.39 4.47 15.08
C ALA A 543 5.77 5.62 15.88
N ALA A 544 4.55 5.41 16.36
CA ALA A 544 3.95 6.19 17.43
C ALA A 544 4.46 5.67 18.77
N VAL A 545 4.98 6.57 19.62
CA VAL A 545 5.69 6.19 20.84
C VAL A 545 5.25 7.01 22.05
N ALA A 546 5.39 6.40 23.24
CA ALA A 546 4.97 7.01 24.49
C ALA A 546 5.82 8.24 24.88
N ALA A 547 5.19 9.18 25.58
CA ALA A 547 5.84 10.36 26.16
C ALA A 547 6.12 10.23 27.69
N SER A 548 5.55 9.23 28.37
CA SER A 548 5.70 9.05 29.82
C SER A 548 6.96 8.29 30.19
N GLY A 549 7.76 8.84 31.11
CA GLY A 549 9.08 8.30 31.46
C GLY A 549 9.08 6.83 31.89
N SER A 550 8.11 6.40 32.70
CA SER A 550 8.03 5.00 33.15
C SER A 550 7.73 4.03 32.00
N THR A 551 6.92 4.45 31.03
CA THR A 551 6.60 3.65 29.86
C THR A 551 7.79 3.63 28.92
N VAL A 552 8.43 4.78 28.67
CA VAL A 552 9.60 4.88 27.79
C VAL A 552 10.74 3.98 28.27
N GLU A 553 11.07 4.01 29.57
CA GLU A 553 12.14 3.20 30.16
C GLU A 553 11.90 1.69 30.02
N THR A 554 10.65 1.26 30.15
CA THR A 554 10.28 -0.16 30.09
C THR A 554 10.08 -0.67 28.67
N ALA A 555 9.56 0.18 27.78
CA ALA A 555 9.11 -0.22 26.45
C ALA A 555 10.18 -0.13 25.36
N TYR A 556 11.10 0.84 25.44
CA TYR A 556 11.94 1.20 24.29
C TYR A 556 13.43 1.17 24.58
N ASP A 557 14.19 0.60 23.65
CA ASP A 557 15.61 0.91 23.46
C ASP A 557 15.70 1.98 22.37
N ILE A 558 15.72 3.24 22.81
CA ILE A 558 15.57 4.41 21.93
C ILE A 558 16.68 4.47 20.89
N ALA A 559 17.94 4.33 21.30
CA ALA A 559 19.10 4.36 20.41
C ALA A 559 19.03 3.23 19.36
N ALA A 560 18.57 2.04 19.75
CA ALA A 560 18.48 0.91 18.82
C ALA A 560 17.36 1.10 17.78
N ILE A 561 16.16 1.51 18.18
CA ILE A 561 15.06 1.72 17.23
C ILE A 561 15.29 2.94 16.33
N SER A 562 15.93 4.00 16.84
CA SER A 562 16.20 5.24 16.08
C SER A 562 17.14 5.05 14.89
N GLN A 563 17.94 3.97 14.88
CA GLN A 563 18.78 3.61 13.74
C GLN A 563 17.97 3.18 12.51
N PHE A 564 16.80 2.57 12.75
CA PHE A 564 16.02 1.91 11.71
C PHE A 564 14.74 2.67 11.32
N LEU A 565 14.17 3.45 12.25
CA LEU A 565 13.02 4.31 11.97
C LEU A 565 13.44 5.53 11.15
N ASP A 566 12.62 5.91 10.17
CA ASP A 566 12.81 7.11 9.36
C ASP A 566 12.49 8.38 10.17
N PHE A 567 11.42 8.33 10.97
CA PHE A 567 11.10 9.29 12.00
C PHE A 567 10.19 8.68 13.08
N ILE A 568 10.05 9.37 14.21
CA ILE A 568 9.41 8.89 15.44
C ILE A 568 8.34 9.89 15.86
N ASN A 569 7.11 9.41 15.97
CA ASN A 569 5.94 10.19 16.36
C ASN A 569 5.74 10.13 17.87
N VAL A 570 6.30 11.09 18.62
CA VAL A 570 6.19 11.11 20.08
C VAL A 570 4.84 11.69 20.49
N MET A 571 4.02 10.89 21.17
CA MET A 571 2.66 11.26 21.59
C MET A 571 2.71 12.19 22.83
N THR A 572 3.18 13.43 22.64
CA THR A 572 3.34 14.45 23.70
C THR A 572 2.02 15.07 24.13
N TYR A 573 1.02 14.25 24.41
CA TYR A 573 -0.30 14.58 24.92
C TYR A 573 -0.75 13.47 25.88
N ASP A 574 -1.96 13.58 26.44
CA ASP A 574 -2.49 12.65 27.44
C ASP A 574 -1.71 12.60 28.76
N PHE A 575 -0.98 13.67 29.08
CA PHE A 575 -0.20 13.76 30.31
C PHE A 575 -1.08 13.77 31.57
N HIS A 576 -2.21 14.47 31.49
CA HIS A 576 -3.18 14.56 32.58
C HIS A 576 -4.60 14.30 32.07
N ALA A 577 -5.36 13.50 32.83
CA ALA A 577 -6.79 13.34 32.61
C ALA A 577 -7.52 13.08 33.93
N HIS A 578 -8.83 12.85 33.84
CA HIS A 578 -9.74 12.78 34.98
C HIS A 578 -9.35 11.77 36.09
N TYR A 579 -8.58 10.75 35.76
CA TYR A 579 -8.08 9.76 36.72
C TYR A 579 -7.07 10.33 37.73
N ASP A 580 -6.53 11.53 37.51
CA ASP A 580 -5.63 12.21 38.45
C ASP A 580 -6.37 12.71 39.71
N GLY A 581 -7.71 12.81 39.67
CA GLY A 581 -8.52 13.37 40.74
C GLY A 581 -8.37 14.88 40.93
N VAL A 582 -7.54 15.54 40.13
CA VAL A 582 -7.34 17.00 40.08
C VAL A 582 -7.16 17.44 38.62
N THR A 583 -7.57 18.66 38.28
CA THR A 583 -7.40 19.20 36.92
C THR A 583 -5.94 19.30 36.50
N GLY A 584 -5.65 18.99 35.24
CA GLY A 584 -4.32 19.08 34.65
C GLY A 584 -4.42 19.25 33.14
N LEU A 585 -3.39 19.87 32.54
CA LEU A 585 -3.38 20.16 31.10
C LEU A 585 -3.10 18.88 30.29
N ASN A 586 -3.83 18.68 29.19
CA ASN A 586 -3.65 17.51 28.33
C ASN A 586 -2.22 17.42 27.75
N SER A 587 -1.73 18.56 27.23
CA SER A 587 -0.46 18.64 26.52
C SER A 587 0.30 19.93 26.87
N PRO A 588 0.76 20.11 28.12
CA PRO A 588 1.62 21.23 28.47
C PRO A 588 2.98 21.14 27.74
N LEU A 589 3.56 22.29 27.38
CA LEU A 589 4.91 22.34 26.81
C LEU A 589 5.97 22.17 27.90
N TYR A 590 5.79 22.85 29.05
CA TYR A 590 6.67 22.77 30.21
C TYR A 590 5.92 22.31 31.46
N GLY A 591 6.62 21.83 32.47
CA GLY A 591 6.06 21.59 33.80
C GLY A 591 5.94 22.88 34.62
N ALA A 592 5.03 22.89 35.59
CA ALA A 592 4.89 24.02 36.51
C ALA A 592 5.92 23.97 37.64
N SER A 593 6.36 25.12 38.14
CA SER A 593 7.29 25.24 39.28
C SER A 593 6.75 24.66 40.58
N SER A 594 5.42 24.51 40.67
CA SER A 594 4.77 23.84 41.79
C SER A 594 4.80 22.30 41.71
N GLU A 595 5.11 21.73 40.54
CA GLU A 595 5.13 20.29 40.34
C GLU A 595 6.47 19.70 40.80
N THR A 596 6.42 18.48 41.33
CA THR A 596 7.60 17.81 41.88
C THR A 596 7.66 16.36 41.43
N SER A 597 8.86 15.79 41.44
CA SER A 597 9.08 14.37 41.09
C SER A 597 8.58 14.06 39.67
N ALA A 598 7.93 12.90 39.47
CA ALA A 598 7.44 12.46 38.16
C ALA A 598 6.49 13.45 37.47
N GLN A 599 5.70 14.22 38.23
CA GLN A 599 4.75 15.19 37.66
C GLN A 599 5.45 16.30 36.89
N ALA A 600 6.63 16.75 37.34
CA ALA A 600 7.41 17.78 36.67
C ALA A 600 7.92 17.36 35.28
N HIS A 601 7.81 16.06 34.93
CA HIS A 601 8.23 15.50 33.66
C HIS A 601 7.07 15.14 32.73
N LEU A 602 5.81 15.34 33.16
CA LEU A 602 4.62 15.09 32.35
C LEU A 602 4.31 16.28 31.42
N ASN A 603 5.27 16.61 30.55
CA ASN A 603 5.16 17.70 29.59
C ASN A 603 5.97 17.40 28.32
N SER A 604 5.63 18.12 27.25
CA SER A 604 6.18 17.88 25.91
C SER A 604 7.69 18.08 25.84
N ALA A 605 8.23 19.10 26.50
CA ALA A 605 9.67 19.37 26.50
C ALA A 605 10.46 18.26 27.19
N SER A 606 10.00 17.79 28.36
CA SER A 606 10.64 16.70 29.09
C SER A 606 10.57 15.38 28.34
N ALA A 607 9.42 15.08 27.73
CA ALA A 607 9.23 13.87 26.94
C ALA A 607 10.19 13.83 25.74
N ILE A 608 10.23 14.87 24.92
CA ILE A 608 11.16 14.94 23.78
C ILE A 608 12.62 14.90 24.24
N GLN A 609 12.97 15.61 25.32
CA GLN A 609 14.34 15.59 25.84
C GLN A 609 14.74 14.17 26.28
N GLN A 610 13.84 13.41 26.91
CA GLN A 610 14.11 12.01 27.27
C GLN A 610 14.42 11.16 26.03
N TRP A 611 13.72 11.37 24.92
CA TRP A 611 13.99 10.69 23.66
C TRP A 611 15.36 11.08 23.08
N ILE A 612 15.72 12.36 23.12
CA ILE A 612 17.03 12.85 22.68
C ILE A 612 18.15 12.25 23.56
N ASP A 613 18.00 12.31 24.87
CA ASP A 613 18.97 11.76 25.84
C ASP A 613 19.09 10.24 25.71
N GLY A 614 18.01 9.57 25.32
CA GLY A 614 17.99 8.14 24.99
C GLY A 614 18.65 7.77 23.67
N GLY A 615 19.11 8.75 22.89
CA GLY A 615 19.86 8.55 21.64
C GLY A 615 19.08 8.76 20.35
N ALA A 616 17.86 9.30 20.40
CA ALA A 616 17.12 9.66 19.19
C ALA A 616 17.67 10.96 18.57
N PRO A 617 17.98 10.99 17.26
CA PRO A 617 18.34 12.23 16.58
C PRO A 617 17.17 13.23 16.60
N PRO A 618 17.39 14.50 16.99
CA PRO A 618 16.33 15.50 17.04
C PRO A 618 15.56 15.64 15.71
N ASP A 619 16.27 15.59 14.58
CA ASP A 619 15.69 15.69 13.23
C ASP A 619 14.79 14.51 12.84
N LYS A 620 14.82 13.41 13.61
CA LYS A 620 13.89 12.27 13.46
C LYS A 620 12.69 12.34 14.39
N LEU A 621 12.66 13.23 15.38
CA LEU A 621 11.54 13.35 16.31
C LEU A 621 10.48 14.31 15.76
N THR A 622 9.21 13.94 15.89
CA THR A 622 8.08 14.87 15.70
C THR A 622 7.42 15.19 17.03
N LEU A 623 7.03 16.46 17.20
CA LEU A 623 6.28 16.94 18.36
C LEU A 623 4.79 16.63 18.19
N GLY A 624 4.21 15.82 19.06
CA GLY A 624 2.80 15.44 19.02
C GLY A 624 1.86 16.53 19.56
N ILE A 625 0.80 16.81 18.81
CA ILE A 625 -0.26 17.76 19.16
C ILE A 625 -1.60 17.00 19.13
N GLY A 626 -2.32 17.01 20.25
CA GLY A 626 -3.68 16.47 20.31
C GLY A 626 -4.68 17.53 19.83
N LEU A 627 -5.44 17.25 18.78
CA LEU A 627 -6.53 18.10 18.29
C LEU A 627 -7.83 17.92 19.12
N TYR A 628 -7.63 17.70 20.42
CA TYR A 628 -8.63 17.42 21.44
C TYR A 628 -8.12 17.85 22.82
N GLY A 629 -9.01 17.84 23.80
CA GLY A 629 -8.70 18.09 25.19
C GLY A 629 -9.19 16.98 26.12
N ARG A 630 -8.51 16.84 27.25
CA ARG A 630 -8.92 15.97 28.36
C ARG A 630 -9.79 16.78 29.32
N THR A 631 -10.93 16.22 29.73
CA THR A 631 -11.93 16.93 30.52
C THR A 631 -12.11 16.40 31.93
N PHE A 632 -12.52 17.30 32.82
CA PHE A 632 -12.73 17.06 34.24
C PHE A 632 -14.07 17.65 34.67
N ALA A 633 -14.75 16.96 35.59
CA ALA A 633 -15.86 17.50 36.34
C ALA A 633 -15.33 18.11 37.64
N LEU A 634 -15.33 19.44 37.77
CA LEU A 634 -14.88 20.13 38.97
C LEU A 634 -15.73 19.75 40.19
N ALA A 635 -15.07 19.46 41.31
CA ALA A 635 -15.75 19.21 42.58
C ALA A 635 -16.39 20.50 43.16
N ASP A 636 -15.84 21.67 42.83
CA ASP A 636 -16.37 23.00 43.14
C ASP A 636 -16.22 23.91 41.93
N SER A 637 -17.34 24.36 41.34
CA SER A 637 -17.34 25.25 40.17
C SER A 637 -16.73 26.63 40.42
N ASN A 638 -16.52 27.02 41.69
CA ASN A 638 -15.82 28.26 42.03
C ASN A 638 -14.29 28.09 42.05
N ASN A 639 -13.79 26.85 41.95
CA ASN A 639 -12.38 26.53 41.87
C ASN A 639 -12.08 25.82 40.55
N ALA A 640 -11.82 26.62 39.51
CA ALA A 640 -11.55 26.13 38.16
C ALA A 640 -10.07 26.27 37.75
N GLY A 641 -9.18 26.50 38.71
CA GLY A 641 -7.75 26.62 38.44
C GLY A 641 -7.09 25.29 38.06
N LEU A 642 -5.80 25.34 37.76
CA LEU A 642 -4.98 24.14 37.65
C LEU A 642 -4.93 23.41 39.00
N ARG A 643 -4.89 22.08 38.95
CA ARG A 643 -4.85 21.20 40.12
C ARG A 643 -6.08 21.34 41.04
N ALA A 644 -7.18 21.91 40.54
CA ALA A 644 -8.44 21.96 41.27
C ALA A 644 -9.00 20.54 41.44
N PRO A 645 -9.60 20.19 42.60
CA PRO A 645 -10.18 18.86 42.82
C PRO A 645 -11.25 18.52 41.78
N SER A 646 -11.16 17.31 41.22
CA SER A 646 -12.10 16.76 40.25
C SER A 646 -12.90 15.62 40.86
N SER A 647 -14.19 15.55 40.55
CA SER A 647 -15.08 14.44 40.91
C SER A 647 -15.11 13.31 39.87
N GLY A 648 -14.42 13.47 38.74
CA GLY A 648 -14.40 12.48 37.66
C GLY A 648 -14.26 13.10 36.27
N PRO A 649 -14.61 12.34 35.21
CA PRO A 649 -14.56 12.86 33.83
C PRO A 649 -15.55 14.00 33.64
N GLY A 650 -15.16 15.00 32.85
CA GLY A 650 -16.10 15.97 32.31
C GLY A 650 -17.11 15.29 31.38
N ASN A 651 -18.21 15.97 31.09
CA ASN A 651 -19.19 15.46 30.14
C ASN A 651 -18.57 15.35 28.74
N GLY A 652 -18.88 14.26 28.04
CA GLY A 652 -18.54 14.12 26.62
C GLY A 652 -19.33 15.12 25.78
N GLY A 653 -18.75 15.53 24.66
CA GLY A 653 -19.40 16.46 23.75
C GLY A 653 -20.43 15.77 22.87
N PRO A 654 -21.23 16.55 22.10
CA PRO A 654 -22.32 16.02 21.28
C PRO A 654 -21.86 15.11 20.13
N TYR A 655 -20.59 15.15 19.73
CA TYR A 655 -20.02 14.39 18.63
C TYR A 655 -18.96 13.38 19.08
N SER A 656 -18.11 13.75 20.05
CA SER A 656 -17.17 12.81 20.66
C SER A 656 -17.91 11.75 21.49
N ASN A 657 -18.95 12.18 22.22
CA ASN A 657 -19.78 11.36 23.10
C ASN A 657 -18.96 10.51 24.10
N ASP A 658 -17.78 11.00 24.51
CA ASP A 658 -16.87 10.28 25.40
C ASP A 658 -16.57 11.12 26.66
N PRO A 659 -17.05 10.71 27.85
CA PRO A 659 -16.74 11.39 29.10
C PRO A 659 -15.23 11.46 29.37
N GLY A 660 -14.74 12.65 29.69
CA GLY A 660 -13.30 12.89 29.91
C GLY A 660 -12.56 13.36 28.66
N TYR A 661 -13.28 13.58 27.55
CA TYR A 661 -12.73 13.91 26.24
C TYR A 661 -13.59 14.94 25.50
N LEU A 662 -12.96 15.89 24.81
CA LEU A 662 -13.63 16.79 23.86
C LEU A 662 -12.72 17.03 22.66
N ILE A 663 -13.25 16.91 21.45
CA ILE A 663 -12.52 17.31 20.24
C ILE A 663 -12.54 18.83 20.07
N TYR A 664 -11.58 19.40 19.33
CA TYR A 664 -11.36 20.85 19.31
C TYR A 664 -12.61 21.65 18.94
N TYR A 665 -13.38 21.22 17.94
CA TYR A 665 -14.59 21.95 17.54
C TYR A 665 -15.71 21.95 18.60
N GLU A 666 -15.70 21.00 19.55
CA GLU A 666 -16.59 21.02 20.73
C GLU A 666 -16.10 22.00 21.79
N ILE A 667 -14.78 22.05 22.02
CA ILE A 667 -14.15 23.02 22.94
C ILE A 667 -14.39 24.44 22.45
N CYS A 668 -14.19 24.66 21.15
CA CYS A 668 -14.46 25.88 20.45
C CYS A 668 -15.94 26.31 20.55
N THR A 669 -16.88 25.36 20.42
CA THR A 669 -18.31 25.62 20.65
C THR A 669 -18.57 26.01 22.11
N MET A 670 -17.93 25.35 23.07
CA MET A 670 -18.00 25.68 24.50
C MET A 670 -17.48 27.10 24.79
N LEU A 671 -16.37 27.52 24.17
CA LEU A 671 -15.83 28.88 24.26
C LEU A 671 -16.78 29.93 23.69
N ARG A 672 -17.36 29.68 22.51
CA ARG A 672 -18.37 30.57 21.90
C ARG A 672 -19.66 30.63 22.73
N GLY A 673 -19.94 29.59 23.51
CA GLY A 673 -21.01 29.54 24.50
C GLY A 673 -20.75 30.34 25.78
N GLY A 674 -19.60 31.01 25.90
CA GLY A 674 -19.26 31.86 27.05
C GLY A 674 -18.40 31.17 28.12
N ALA A 675 -17.78 30.02 27.80
CA ALA A 675 -16.77 29.44 28.68
C ALA A 675 -15.57 30.38 28.86
N THR A 676 -14.94 30.32 30.03
CA THR A 676 -13.75 31.11 30.33
C THR A 676 -12.52 30.38 29.83
N ARG A 677 -11.75 31.02 28.94
CA ARG A 677 -10.40 30.58 28.54
C ARG A 677 -9.35 31.16 29.49
N VAL A 678 -8.40 30.33 29.90
CA VAL A 678 -7.21 30.76 30.65
C VAL A 678 -5.98 30.15 30.00
N PHE A 679 -4.93 30.95 29.81
CA PHE A 679 -3.63 30.48 29.32
C PHE A 679 -2.64 30.43 30.47
N ASP A 680 -2.03 29.27 30.71
CA ASP A 680 -0.99 29.14 31.72
C ASP A 680 0.37 29.56 31.15
N ALA A 681 0.94 30.64 31.69
CA ALA A 681 2.16 31.23 31.16
C ALA A 681 3.42 30.40 31.43
N GLU A 682 3.39 29.52 32.43
CA GLU A 682 4.53 28.67 32.80
C GLU A 682 4.57 27.41 31.94
N GLN A 683 3.44 26.71 31.82
CA GLN A 683 3.30 25.47 31.06
C GLN A 683 3.03 25.70 29.57
N LYS A 684 2.72 26.93 29.16
CA LYS A 684 2.43 27.35 27.77
C LYS A 684 1.29 26.57 27.12
N ALA A 685 0.23 26.32 27.88
CA ALA A 685 -0.96 25.64 27.37
C ALA A 685 -2.25 26.22 27.97
N PRO A 686 -3.35 26.24 27.20
CA PRO A 686 -4.64 26.74 27.64
C PRO A 686 -5.47 25.67 28.37
N TYR A 687 -6.39 26.16 29.18
CA TYR A 687 -7.58 25.43 29.58
C TYR A 687 -8.82 26.31 29.45
N ALA A 688 -9.99 25.67 29.39
CA ALA A 688 -11.27 26.33 29.38
C ALA A 688 -12.22 25.70 30.39
N TYR A 689 -13.13 26.50 30.96
CA TYR A 689 -14.13 25.99 31.88
C TYR A 689 -15.46 26.73 31.81
N SER A 690 -16.54 26.02 32.12
CA SER A 690 -17.90 26.56 32.25
C SER A 690 -18.70 25.73 33.25
N GLY A 691 -19.17 26.36 34.32
CA GLY A 691 -19.79 25.65 35.44
C GLY A 691 -18.80 24.65 36.05
N ASN A 692 -19.16 23.37 36.05
CA ASN A 692 -18.29 22.29 36.51
C ASN A 692 -17.52 21.57 35.39
N GLN A 693 -17.69 21.97 34.12
CA GLN A 693 -16.94 21.40 32.99
C GLN A 693 -15.60 22.12 32.87
N TRP A 694 -14.50 21.37 32.84
CA TRP A 694 -13.14 21.88 32.66
C TRP A 694 -12.43 21.07 31.58
N VAL A 695 -11.66 21.71 30.69
CA VAL A 695 -10.90 21.05 29.63
C VAL A 695 -9.52 21.69 29.44
N GLY A 696 -8.47 20.86 29.45
CA GLY A 696 -7.12 21.25 29.05
C GLY A 696 -6.87 20.78 27.61
N TYR A 697 -6.38 21.66 26.74
CA TYR A 697 -6.34 21.43 25.29
C TYR A 697 -5.22 22.25 24.62
N ASP A 698 -5.12 22.16 23.30
CA ASP A 698 -4.25 23.01 22.49
C ASP A 698 -5.05 24.01 21.65
N ASP A 699 -4.52 25.22 21.50
CA ASP A 699 -5.05 26.24 20.61
C ASP A 699 -3.92 26.99 19.88
N GLU A 700 -4.27 28.03 19.15
CA GLU A 700 -3.32 28.81 18.34
C GLU A 700 -2.16 29.40 19.18
N GLU A 701 -2.42 29.78 20.43
CA GLU A 701 -1.38 30.34 21.31
C GLU A 701 -0.40 29.26 21.77
N SER A 702 -0.87 28.10 22.23
CA SER A 702 0.02 27.00 22.63
C SER A 702 0.75 26.39 21.44
N ILE A 703 0.09 26.26 20.28
CA ILE A 703 0.72 25.79 19.04
C ILE A 703 1.87 26.70 18.64
N THR A 704 1.70 28.02 18.76
CA THR A 704 2.78 28.98 18.45
C THR A 704 4.00 28.74 19.34
N GLU A 705 3.80 28.58 20.64
CA GLU A 705 4.87 28.32 21.61
C GLU A 705 5.55 26.96 21.34
N LYS A 706 4.76 25.92 21.08
CA LYS A 706 5.24 24.58 20.76
C LYS A 706 6.04 24.52 19.47
N VAL A 707 5.56 25.14 18.39
CA VAL A 707 6.27 25.17 17.10
C VAL A 707 7.54 26.02 17.20
N ASN A 708 7.53 27.14 17.94
CA ASN A 708 8.75 27.90 18.19
C ASN A 708 9.79 27.07 18.97
N TRP A 709 9.35 26.36 20.01
CA TRP A 709 10.23 25.48 20.79
C TRP A 709 10.76 24.30 19.96
N MET A 710 9.91 23.66 19.16
CA MET A 710 10.27 22.60 18.22
C MET A 710 11.39 23.04 17.27
N LYS A 711 11.29 24.24 16.70
CA LYS A 711 12.33 24.82 15.83
C LYS A 711 13.64 25.04 16.59
N LEU A 712 13.58 25.54 17.84
CA LEU A 712 14.76 25.73 18.68
C LEU A 712 15.47 24.42 19.06
N GLN A 713 14.73 23.31 19.14
CA GLN A 713 15.30 21.98 19.41
C GLN A 713 15.77 21.26 18.13
N ASN A 714 15.65 21.89 16.96
CA ASN A 714 15.95 21.27 15.66
C ASN A 714 15.17 19.98 15.41
N LEU A 715 13.90 19.93 15.85
CA LEU A 715 13.09 18.74 15.61
C LEU A 715 12.69 18.61 14.14
N GLY A 716 12.42 17.38 13.73
CA GLY A 716 12.05 17.02 12.36
C GLY A 716 10.69 17.54 11.90
N GLY A 717 9.85 18.04 12.81
CA GLY A 717 8.52 18.56 12.51
C GLY A 717 7.51 18.28 13.62
N TRP A 718 6.21 18.35 13.28
CA TRP A 718 5.12 18.07 14.20
C TRP A 718 4.22 16.95 13.67
N MET A 719 3.51 16.32 14.59
CA MET A 719 2.49 15.30 14.32
C MET A 719 1.17 15.68 15.01
N VAL A 720 0.02 15.40 14.38
CA VAL A 720 -1.31 15.60 14.97
C VAL A 720 -2.11 14.31 15.11
N TRP A 721 -2.78 14.17 16.26
CA TRP A 721 -3.86 13.21 16.47
C TRP A 721 -5.17 13.96 16.81
N SER A 722 -6.23 13.87 16.02
CA SER A 722 -6.29 13.41 14.62
C SER A 722 -7.07 14.42 13.77
N ILE A 723 -6.87 14.39 12.45
CA ILE A 723 -7.35 15.48 11.56
C ILE A 723 -8.86 15.69 11.59
N ASP A 724 -9.63 14.65 11.91
CA ASP A 724 -11.10 14.69 12.06
C ASP A 724 -11.58 15.39 13.32
N GLN A 725 -10.68 15.80 14.21
CA GLN A 725 -10.98 16.43 15.50
C GLN A 725 -10.80 17.95 15.48
N ASP A 726 -10.14 18.47 14.45
CA ASP A 726 -10.20 19.89 14.10
C ASP A 726 -11.56 20.25 13.48
N ASP A 727 -11.87 21.53 13.29
CA ASP A 727 -13.12 21.92 12.61
C ASP A 727 -13.05 21.66 11.10
N VAL A 728 -13.36 20.43 10.71
CA VAL A 728 -13.38 19.95 9.31
C VAL A 728 -14.43 20.68 8.46
N SER A 729 -15.49 21.16 9.09
CA SER A 729 -16.64 21.78 8.42
C SER A 729 -16.47 23.28 8.22
N GLY A 730 -15.67 23.92 9.08
CA GLY A 730 -15.57 25.36 9.26
C GLY A 730 -16.77 26.01 9.97
N SER A 731 -17.76 25.22 10.40
CA SER A 731 -19.02 25.74 10.93
C SER A 731 -18.97 26.05 12.44
N PHE A 732 -18.03 25.45 13.18
CA PHE A 732 -17.97 25.54 14.64
C PHE A 732 -17.03 26.67 15.09
N CYS A 733 -15.93 26.91 14.38
CA CYS A 733 -14.81 27.76 14.80
C CYS A 733 -14.60 29.04 14.00
N GLY A 734 -15.66 29.55 13.38
CA GLY A 734 -15.63 30.90 12.79
C GLY A 734 -15.44 30.94 11.28
N GLY A 735 -15.73 29.86 10.57
CA GLY A 735 -15.85 29.83 9.10
C GLY A 735 -14.69 29.18 8.36
N GLN A 736 -13.56 28.93 9.02
CA GLN A 736 -12.37 28.32 8.41
C GLN A 736 -12.34 26.81 8.68
N ARG A 737 -12.14 26.01 7.63
CA ARG A 737 -11.89 24.57 7.77
C ARG A 737 -10.47 24.32 8.27
N TYR A 738 -10.31 23.37 9.18
CA TYR A 738 -9.04 22.98 9.80
C TYR A 738 -8.26 24.17 10.42
N PRO A 739 -8.86 24.99 11.31
CA PRO A 739 -8.22 26.18 11.86
C PRO A 739 -6.89 25.86 12.57
N LEU A 740 -6.81 24.81 13.37
CA LEU A 740 -5.57 24.46 14.07
C LEU A 740 -4.49 23.94 13.12
N MET A 741 -4.84 23.12 12.13
CA MET A 741 -3.83 22.64 11.16
C MET A 741 -3.32 23.76 10.26
N ASN A 742 -4.18 24.70 9.87
CA ASN A 742 -3.74 25.90 9.16
C ASN A 742 -2.80 26.74 10.03
N TRP A 743 -3.09 26.86 11.32
CA TRP A 743 -2.26 27.61 12.24
C TRP A 743 -0.90 26.92 12.48
N LEU A 744 -0.87 25.59 12.62
CA LEU A 744 0.36 24.80 12.69
C LEU A 744 1.29 25.08 11.49
N ASN A 745 0.72 25.16 10.28
CA ASN A 745 1.47 25.50 9.09
C ASN A 745 1.99 26.94 9.12
N GLN A 746 1.14 27.91 9.46
CA GLN A 746 1.55 29.31 9.57
C GLN A 746 2.63 29.51 10.64
N ALA A 747 2.58 28.77 11.75
CA ALA A 747 3.56 28.84 12.82
C ALA A 747 4.96 28.36 12.40
N LEU A 748 5.07 27.50 11.37
CA LEU A 748 6.36 27.12 10.80
C LEU A 748 7.04 28.32 10.13
N ASP A 749 6.28 29.15 9.44
CA ASP A 749 6.77 30.34 8.72
C ASP A 749 7.09 31.53 9.63
N LEU A 750 6.61 31.52 10.87
CA LEU A 750 6.96 32.56 11.85
C LEU A 750 8.47 32.52 12.14
N PRO A 751 9.14 33.68 12.29
CA PRO A 751 10.54 33.72 12.67
C PRO A 751 10.74 33.05 14.03
N VAL A 752 11.85 32.34 14.20
CA VAL A 752 12.23 31.81 15.51
C VAL A 752 12.45 32.98 16.44
N VAL A 753 11.59 33.08 17.46
CA VAL A 753 11.77 34.05 18.53
C VAL A 753 12.63 33.36 19.58
N ASN A 754 13.93 33.65 19.55
CA ASN A 754 14.80 33.38 20.69
C ASN A 754 14.12 34.05 21.89
N ALA A 755 13.86 33.30 22.95
CA ALA A 755 13.22 33.82 24.15
C ALA A 755 14.00 35.05 24.64
N THR A 756 13.56 36.24 24.22
CA THR A 756 13.93 37.48 24.86
C THR A 756 13.37 37.34 26.25
N ALA A 757 14.28 37.27 27.23
CA ALA A 757 13.96 37.40 28.63
C ALA A 757 12.89 38.50 28.80
N PRO A 758 11.86 38.28 29.64
CA PRO A 758 10.86 39.30 29.92
C PRO A 758 11.58 40.59 30.39
N PRO A 759 11.02 41.76 30.10
CA PRO A 759 11.72 43.02 30.28
C PRO A 759 11.95 43.33 31.76
N GLY A 760 13.23 43.39 32.15
CA GLY A 760 13.71 44.16 33.30
C GLY A 760 14.26 43.35 34.47
N GLY A 761 15.57 43.48 34.74
CA GLY A 761 16.17 43.10 36.02
C GLY A 761 17.66 42.78 35.94
N SER A 762 18.50 43.71 36.40
CA SER A 762 19.94 43.53 36.58
C SER A 762 20.30 42.36 37.53
N GLY A 763 21.22 41.48 37.10
CA GLY A 763 22.11 40.73 38.01
C GLY A 763 21.52 39.56 38.80
N GLY A 764 20.81 38.64 38.14
CA GLY A 764 20.32 37.39 38.75
C GLY A 764 21.45 36.38 39.02
N GLN A 765 21.38 35.72 40.17
CA GLN A 765 22.31 34.70 40.67
C GLN A 765 22.40 33.49 39.71
N LYS A 766 23.64 33.08 39.36
CA LYS A 766 23.89 31.99 38.38
C LYS A 766 23.82 30.58 38.94
N TRP A 767 23.75 30.44 40.26
CA TRP A 767 23.76 29.16 40.97
C TRP A 767 22.51 29.02 41.85
N ARG A 768 22.05 27.79 42.04
CA ARG A 768 20.85 27.47 42.81
C ARG A 768 21.18 27.22 44.29
N ASP A 769 20.28 27.64 45.18
CA ASP A 769 20.44 27.44 46.62
C ASP A 769 20.14 25.99 47.06
N ASP A 770 19.54 25.17 46.18
CA ASP A 770 19.23 23.76 46.42
C ASP A 770 20.39 22.79 46.08
N GLY A 771 21.55 23.33 45.71
CA GLY A 771 22.74 22.55 45.38
C GLY A 771 22.64 21.76 44.08
N ARG A 772 21.79 22.18 43.13
CA ARG A 772 21.66 21.57 41.79
C ARG A 772 22.30 22.43 40.71
N CYS A 773 22.79 21.78 39.66
CA CYS A 773 23.57 22.39 38.57
C CYS A 773 23.45 21.59 37.27
N GLY A 774 23.79 22.17 36.12
CA GLY A 774 23.69 21.54 34.80
C GLY A 774 22.46 21.99 34.00
N LEU A 775 22.34 21.50 32.76
CA LEU A 775 21.30 21.91 31.81
C LEU A 775 19.88 21.56 32.28
N LEU A 776 19.75 20.50 33.08
CA LEU A 776 18.49 20.05 33.67
C LEU A 776 18.02 20.91 34.86
N PHE A 777 18.90 21.75 35.42
CA PHE A 777 18.61 22.57 36.61
C PHE A 777 19.08 24.02 36.39
N PRO A 778 18.46 24.78 35.45
CA PRO A 778 18.83 26.17 35.21
C PRO A 778 18.61 27.04 36.45
N ALA A 779 19.48 28.04 36.62
CA ALA A 779 19.33 29.07 37.66
C ALA A 779 18.65 30.32 37.06
N PRO A 780 18.04 31.20 37.88
CA PRO A 780 17.42 32.43 37.42
C PRO A 780 18.44 33.37 36.73
N GLY A 781 18.62 33.21 35.42
CA GLY A 781 19.56 33.98 34.60
C GLY A 781 20.77 33.20 34.06
N ALA A 782 20.85 31.87 34.25
CA ALA A 782 21.90 31.03 33.67
C ALA A 782 21.38 29.65 33.23
N THR A 783 21.67 29.28 31.98
CA THR A 783 21.47 27.93 31.42
C THR A 783 22.77 27.50 30.76
N PRO A 784 23.45 26.43 31.25
CA PRO A 784 23.08 25.58 32.39
C PRO A 784 23.15 26.32 33.75
N GLY A 785 22.48 25.78 34.78
CA GLY A 785 22.64 26.29 36.15
C GLY A 785 24.02 25.93 36.72
N GLU A 786 24.67 26.86 37.41
CA GLU A 786 26.05 26.70 37.89
C GLU A 786 26.11 26.28 39.37
N CYS A 787 27.26 25.78 39.84
CA CYS A 787 27.56 25.71 41.28
C CYS A 787 28.28 26.97 41.71
N ASP A 788 27.99 27.50 42.90
CA ASP A 788 28.67 28.69 43.41
C ASP A 788 30.18 28.43 43.51
N PRO A 789 31.01 29.10 42.68
CA PRO A 789 32.45 28.88 42.66
C PRO A 789 33.14 29.28 43.97
N ASN A 790 32.48 30.08 44.82
CA ASN A 790 33.00 30.55 46.11
C ASN A 790 32.44 29.76 47.30
N SER A 791 31.58 28.77 47.07
CA SER A 791 31.00 27.95 48.14
C SER A 791 31.87 26.73 48.51
N ASN A 792 31.43 26.00 49.54
CA ASN A 792 32.02 24.69 49.89
C ASN A 792 31.72 23.59 48.87
N TYR A 793 30.87 23.85 47.86
CA TYR A 793 30.40 22.87 46.88
C TYR A 793 30.53 23.41 45.44
N PRO A 794 31.74 23.74 44.98
CA PRO A 794 31.93 24.51 43.76
C PRO A 794 31.90 23.69 42.47
N CYS A 795 31.78 22.36 42.56
CA CYS A 795 31.84 21.48 41.40
C CYS A 795 30.50 20.81 41.15
N CYS A 796 30.08 20.76 39.89
CA CYS A 796 28.89 20.04 39.45
C CYS A 796 29.25 18.62 39.02
N SER A 797 28.60 17.63 39.64
CA SER A 797 28.68 16.24 39.20
C SER A 797 27.92 16.01 37.89
N GLU A 798 28.23 14.91 37.22
CA GLU A 798 27.48 14.43 36.04
C GLU A 798 25.97 14.27 36.28
N TYR A 799 25.57 14.06 37.54
CA TYR A 799 24.16 13.91 37.94
C TYR A 799 23.50 15.22 38.38
N GLY A 800 24.17 16.35 38.20
CA GLY A 800 23.63 17.69 38.44
C GLY A 800 23.54 18.08 39.92
N TYR A 801 24.53 17.69 40.72
CA TYR A 801 24.66 18.09 42.13
C TYR A 801 25.95 18.87 42.36
N CYS A 802 25.88 19.88 43.22
CA CYS A 802 27.02 20.65 43.67
C CYS A 802 27.72 19.94 44.83
N GLY A 803 29.03 19.73 44.70
CA GLY A 803 29.86 19.09 45.71
C GLY A 803 31.34 19.45 45.57
N ALA A 804 32.16 18.85 46.43
CA ALA A 804 33.61 19.07 46.46
C ALA A 804 34.43 17.76 46.42
N SER A 805 33.77 16.59 46.31
CA SER A 805 34.45 15.30 46.22
C SER A 805 34.97 15.03 44.80
N GLY A 806 35.81 14.01 44.64
CA GLY A 806 36.29 13.56 43.32
C GLY A 806 35.15 13.23 42.35
N ASP A 807 34.05 12.68 42.85
CA ASP A 807 32.85 12.36 42.06
C ASP A 807 32.10 13.61 41.56
N HIS A 808 32.44 14.79 42.09
CA HIS A 808 31.86 16.08 41.68
C HIS A 808 32.82 16.94 40.87
N CYS A 809 34.14 16.83 41.09
CA CYS A 809 35.13 17.71 40.45
C CYS A 809 36.01 17.00 39.41
N ALA A 810 36.10 15.67 39.42
CA ALA A 810 37.12 14.91 38.67
C ALA A 810 36.55 13.79 37.79
N CYS A 811 35.23 13.77 37.55
CA CYS A 811 34.61 12.88 36.56
C CYS A 811 34.66 13.48 35.15
N ALA A 812 34.47 12.64 34.11
CA ALA A 812 34.59 13.04 32.70
C ALA A 812 33.66 14.19 32.30
N ASN A 813 32.49 14.28 32.95
CA ASN A 813 31.45 15.28 32.69
C ASN A 813 31.23 16.24 33.87
N CYS A 814 32.16 16.28 34.82
CA CYS A 814 32.10 17.15 35.99
C CYS A 814 32.59 18.56 35.64
N VAL A 815 31.97 19.59 36.20
CA VAL A 815 32.36 21.00 35.97
C VAL A 815 32.80 21.64 37.29
N ASP A 816 34.09 21.94 37.43
CA ASP A 816 34.61 22.71 38.56
C ASP A 816 34.54 24.21 38.26
N TYR A 817 33.59 24.92 38.86
CA TYR A 817 33.39 26.35 38.56
C TYR A 817 34.48 27.25 39.15
N ARG A 818 35.41 26.73 39.97
CA ARG A 818 36.62 27.48 40.40
C ARG A 818 37.65 27.62 39.28
N SER A 819 37.65 26.71 38.32
CA SER A 819 38.70 26.59 37.30
C SER A 819 38.36 27.27 35.98
N ILE A 820 37.26 28.04 35.93
CA ILE A 820 36.84 28.79 34.74
C ILE A 820 37.18 30.29 34.90
N PRO A 821 38.42 30.74 34.65
CA PRO A 821 38.68 32.14 34.33
C PRO A 821 38.32 32.38 32.86
N GLY A 822 37.36 33.29 32.64
CA GLY A 822 36.75 33.55 31.34
C GLY A 822 37.70 34.06 30.25
N THR A 823 37.96 33.22 29.25
CA THR A 823 38.34 33.63 27.90
C THR A 823 37.59 32.77 26.89
N ALA A 824 36.81 33.42 26.03
CA ALA A 824 36.14 32.81 24.89
C ALA A 824 37.16 32.11 23.98
N VAL A 825 36.84 30.90 23.50
CA VAL A 825 37.65 30.15 22.53
C VAL A 825 36.91 30.21 21.20
N ASP A 826 37.41 31.03 20.28
CA ASP A 826 36.85 31.13 18.93
C ASP A 826 37.07 29.83 18.16
N GLY A 827 36.12 29.49 17.31
CA GLY A 827 36.16 28.32 16.46
C GLY A 827 37.30 28.38 15.45
N GLY A 828 38.11 27.33 15.41
CA GLY A 828 39.07 27.05 14.36
C GLY A 828 38.56 25.97 13.42
N TRP A 829 38.77 26.17 12.11
CA TRP A 829 38.45 25.16 11.11
C TRP A 829 39.37 23.95 11.28
N ALA A 830 38.80 22.74 11.20
CA ALA A 830 39.56 21.53 10.95
C ALA A 830 40.22 21.57 9.56
N ASP A 831 41.20 20.69 9.35
CA ASP A 831 41.79 20.51 8.02
C ASP A 831 40.70 20.13 7.01
N TRP A 832 40.85 20.63 5.79
CA TRP A 832 39.98 20.23 4.69
C TRP A 832 40.10 18.72 4.44
N THR A 833 38.96 18.09 4.13
CA THR A 833 38.97 16.77 3.51
C THR A 833 39.75 16.81 2.19
N ALA A 834 40.26 15.66 1.75
CA ALA A 834 40.80 15.55 0.40
C ALA A 834 39.72 15.91 -0.63
N TRP A 835 40.11 16.51 -1.75
CA TRP A 835 39.20 16.77 -2.86
C TRP A 835 38.60 15.46 -3.36
N SER A 836 37.30 15.48 -3.66
CA SER A 836 36.63 14.39 -4.35
C SER A 836 37.28 14.13 -5.71
N SER A 837 37.03 12.97 -6.28
CA SER A 837 37.29 12.75 -7.71
C SER A 837 36.47 13.72 -8.56
N CYS A 838 37.00 14.08 -9.73
CA CYS A 838 36.33 14.93 -10.70
C CYS A 838 34.96 14.36 -11.09
N SER A 839 33.92 15.21 -11.12
CA SER A 839 32.54 14.80 -11.41
C SER A 839 32.33 14.27 -12.84
N VAL A 840 33.33 14.37 -13.71
CA VAL A 840 33.31 13.86 -15.08
C VAL A 840 34.59 13.09 -15.40
N SER A 841 34.50 12.15 -16.36
CA SER A 841 35.63 11.36 -16.87
C SER A 841 36.33 11.98 -18.10
N CYS A 842 35.68 12.92 -18.79
CA CYS A 842 36.24 13.71 -19.89
C CYS A 842 35.82 15.18 -19.77
N GLY A 843 36.62 16.12 -20.29
CA GLY A 843 36.30 17.55 -20.27
C GLY A 843 36.50 18.23 -18.92
N SER A 844 35.64 19.21 -18.65
CA SER A 844 35.67 20.06 -17.45
C SER A 844 34.56 19.62 -16.49
N GLY A 845 34.91 19.17 -15.30
CA GLY A 845 33.97 18.85 -14.22
C GLY A 845 34.26 19.64 -12.96
N THR A 846 33.74 19.19 -11.83
CA THR A 846 33.96 19.78 -10.51
C THR A 846 34.38 18.74 -9.47
N GLU A 847 35.23 19.16 -8.54
CA GLU A 847 35.64 18.42 -7.35
C GLU A 847 35.20 19.23 -6.13
N THR A 848 34.77 18.57 -5.06
CA THR A 848 34.36 19.22 -3.81
C THR A 848 35.18 18.73 -2.62
N ARG A 849 35.29 19.55 -1.59
CA ARG A 849 35.84 19.18 -0.27
C ARG A 849 35.14 19.95 0.83
N SER A 850 35.24 19.47 2.07
CA SER A 850 34.56 20.05 3.24
C SER A 850 35.48 20.12 4.46
N ARG A 851 35.15 20.97 5.42
CA ARG A 851 35.81 21.07 6.73
C ARG A 851 34.81 21.50 7.79
N THR A 852 35.02 21.10 9.03
CA THR A 852 34.12 21.40 10.15
C THR A 852 34.79 22.34 11.15
N CYS A 853 34.02 23.19 11.81
CA CYS A 853 34.51 24.18 12.76
C CYS A 853 34.77 23.52 14.13
N SER A 854 35.81 22.69 14.20
CA SER A 854 36.03 21.77 15.31
C SER A 854 37.47 21.77 15.87
N ASN A 855 38.39 22.58 15.34
CA ASN A 855 39.79 22.59 15.75
C ASN A 855 40.33 24.00 16.09
N PRO A 856 40.00 24.56 17.28
CA PRO A 856 39.05 24.02 18.26
C PRO A 856 37.60 24.39 17.93
N ALA A 857 36.61 23.65 18.45
CA ALA A 857 35.21 24.09 18.36
C ALA A 857 34.99 25.37 19.20
N PRO A 858 34.07 26.28 18.80
CA PRO A 858 33.78 27.48 19.59
C PRO A 858 33.32 27.12 21.00
N GLN A 859 33.95 27.69 22.02
CA GLN A 859 33.60 27.46 23.43
C GLN A 859 33.56 28.79 24.19
N HIS A 860 32.79 28.82 25.29
CA HIS A 860 32.72 29.97 26.19
C HIS A 860 32.33 31.30 25.51
N GLY A 861 31.45 31.26 24.51
CA GLY A 861 31.00 32.45 23.76
C GLY A 861 31.96 32.90 22.66
N GLY A 862 32.92 32.06 22.26
CA GLY A 862 33.80 32.32 21.12
C GLY A 862 33.06 32.33 19.79
N ALA A 863 33.56 33.11 18.84
CA ALA A 863 32.99 33.27 17.52
C ALA A 863 33.02 31.95 16.72
N ALA A 864 31.97 31.69 15.95
CA ALA A 864 32.00 30.60 14.97
C ALA A 864 33.06 30.88 13.89
N CYS A 865 33.55 29.83 13.25
CA CYS A 865 34.54 29.96 12.18
C CYS A 865 33.99 30.81 11.03
N SER A 866 34.80 31.76 10.53
CA SER A 866 34.43 32.60 9.39
C SER A 866 34.96 32.02 8.07
N GLY A 867 34.10 31.96 7.04
CA GLY A 867 34.38 31.38 5.71
C GLY A 867 33.56 30.13 5.43
N ASP A 868 33.69 29.57 4.21
CA ASP A 868 32.89 28.42 3.81
C ASP A 868 33.45 27.10 4.39
N GLY A 869 32.53 26.25 4.86
CA GLY A 869 32.80 24.89 5.31
C GLY A 869 32.82 23.85 4.18
N ALA A 870 32.50 24.28 2.96
CA ALA A 870 32.54 23.48 1.74
C ALA A 870 33.17 24.33 0.63
N GLU A 871 33.99 23.70 -0.19
CA GLU A 871 34.65 24.35 -1.33
C GLU A 871 34.46 23.47 -2.57
N GLU A 872 34.17 24.09 -3.71
CA GLU A 872 34.07 23.44 -5.01
C GLU A 872 35.06 24.08 -5.97
N ARG A 873 35.73 23.26 -6.79
CA ARG A 873 36.61 23.75 -7.86
C ARG A 873 36.39 23.00 -9.15
N VAL A 874 36.68 23.68 -10.25
CA VAL A 874 36.67 23.06 -11.57
C VAL A 874 37.89 22.16 -11.75
N CYS A 875 37.67 20.92 -12.14
CA CYS A 875 38.70 19.96 -12.54
C CYS A 875 38.70 19.79 -14.06
N GLN A 876 39.90 19.65 -14.64
CA GLN A 876 40.09 19.35 -16.06
C GLN A 876 40.68 17.96 -16.17
N THR A 877 40.00 17.03 -16.83
CA THR A 877 40.51 15.66 -16.97
C THR A 877 41.59 15.55 -18.04
N GLY A 878 41.79 16.59 -18.85
CA GLY A 878 42.74 16.61 -19.98
C GLY A 878 42.32 15.75 -21.16
N VAL A 879 41.12 15.16 -21.13
CA VAL A 879 40.55 14.31 -22.18
C VAL A 879 39.44 15.09 -22.89
N THR A 880 39.59 15.37 -24.19
CA THR A 880 38.53 15.99 -25.01
C THR A 880 37.37 15.02 -25.19
N CYS A 881 36.18 15.39 -24.71
CA CYS A 881 34.97 14.61 -24.93
C CYS A 881 34.62 14.56 -26.43
N PRO A 882 34.32 13.38 -27.01
CA PRO A 882 33.70 13.28 -28.32
C PRO A 882 32.29 13.91 -28.26
N ASP A 883 31.84 14.53 -29.35
CA ASP A 883 30.56 15.24 -29.40
C ASP A 883 29.39 14.38 -28.89
N GLY A 884 28.91 14.72 -27.68
CA GLY A 884 27.65 14.27 -27.10
C GLY A 884 27.64 12.86 -26.47
N GLY A 885 28.08 12.72 -25.22
CA GLY A 885 27.73 11.56 -24.38
C GLY A 885 28.67 11.33 -23.20
N VAL A 886 28.17 11.47 -21.96
CA VAL A 886 28.87 11.08 -20.72
C VAL A 886 28.74 9.56 -20.56
N THR A 887 29.83 8.83 -20.67
CA THR A 887 29.87 7.36 -20.44
C THR A 887 30.77 7.01 -19.26
N THR A 888 30.22 6.26 -18.30
CA THR A 888 30.89 5.60 -17.17
C THR A 888 31.77 4.43 -17.68
N PRO A 889 33.03 4.26 -17.20
CA PRO A 889 33.90 3.20 -17.72
C PRO A 889 33.88 1.91 -16.88
N THR A 890 33.78 0.77 -17.58
CA THR A 890 34.02 -0.60 -17.10
C THR A 890 35.53 -0.96 -17.17
N ALA A 891 36.00 -1.83 -16.26
CA ALA A 891 37.42 -2.19 -16.09
C ALA A 891 37.83 -3.50 -16.80
N ALA A 892 39.12 -3.58 -17.19
CA ALA A 892 39.81 -4.76 -17.73
C ALA A 892 41.01 -5.20 -16.84
N THR A 893 41.32 -6.50 -16.90
CA THR A 893 42.31 -7.36 -16.19
C THR A 893 43.79 -7.16 -16.66
N ALA A 894 44.92 -7.61 -16.05
CA ALA A 894 45.30 -8.45 -14.88
C ALA A 894 46.85 -8.41 -14.57
N ALA A 895 47.25 -9.07 -13.43
CA ALA A 895 48.52 -9.75 -13.02
C ALA A 895 49.65 -8.96 -12.29
N SER A 896 50.42 -9.44 -11.28
CA SER A 896 50.49 -10.66 -10.41
C SER A 896 51.60 -10.51 -9.32
N GLY A 897 51.47 -11.15 -8.13
CA GLY A 897 52.60 -11.81 -7.42
C GLY A 897 52.80 -11.61 -5.89
N GLY A 898 52.59 -12.67 -5.08
CA GLY A 898 53.20 -12.80 -3.73
C GLY A 898 52.40 -13.56 -2.64
N GLY A 899 52.51 -14.90 -2.60
CA GLY A 899 52.37 -15.81 -1.43
C GLY A 899 51.39 -15.49 -0.31
N TYR A 900 50.08 -15.60 -0.56
CA TYR A 900 49.02 -15.60 0.43
C TYR A 900 48.28 -16.94 0.35
N ASP A 901 48.25 -17.70 1.44
CA ASP A 901 47.51 -18.96 1.53
C ASP A 901 46.28 -18.79 2.45
N PRO A 902 45.12 -18.41 1.89
CA PRO A 902 43.90 -18.19 2.65
C PRO A 902 43.30 -19.50 3.21
N ALA A 903 43.78 -20.68 2.81
CA ALA A 903 43.26 -21.93 3.35
C ALA A 903 43.80 -22.22 4.76
N ASN A 904 44.97 -21.67 5.13
CA ASN A 904 45.67 -22.00 6.37
C ASN A 904 45.90 -20.80 7.29
N PHE A 905 45.16 -19.70 7.09
CA PHE A 905 45.32 -18.45 7.84
C PHE A 905 45.15 -18.59 9.36
N CYS A 906 44.27 -19.48 9.81
CA CYS A 906 43.88 -19.60 11.21
C CYS A 906 44.75 -20.56 12.05
N ALA A 907 45.80 -21.16 11.47
CA ALA A 907 46.60 -22.20 12.13
C ALA A 907 47.28 -21.75 13.45
N ASP A 908 47.55 -20.44 13.60
CA ASP A 908 48.16 -19.81 14.78
C ASP A 908 47.25 -18.76 15.45
N LYS A 909 45.97 -18.66 15.06
CA LYS A 909 45.05 -17.60 15.51
C LYS A 909 44.02 -18.12 16.51
N ALA A 910 43.66 -17.27 17.47
CA ALA A 910 42.55 -17.55 18.38
C ALA A 910 41.20 -17.56 17.63
N THR A 911 40.20 -18.26 18.16
CA THR A 911 38.84 -18.23 17.61
C THR A 911 38.32 -16.78 17.55
N GLY A 912 37.85 -16.34 16.39
CA GLY A 912 37.43 -14.96 16.15
C GLY A 912 37.41 -14.59 14.67
N PHE A 913 37.07 -13.34 14.36
CA PHE A 913 37.03 -12.81 13.00
C PHE A 913 38.22 -11.87 12.72
N TYR A 914 38.82 -12.01 11.55
CA TYR A 914 40.03 -11.31 11.14
C TYR A 914 39.89 -10.79 9.71
N ALA A 915 40.35 -9.58 9.43
CA ALA A 915 40.39 -9.04 8.08
C ALA A 915 41.23 -9.91 7.12
N ASP A 916 40.78 -10.06 5.88
CA ASP A 916 41.65 -10.54 4.81
C ASP A 916 42.67 -9.42 4.48
N PRO A 917 43.99 -9.69 4.59
CA PRO A 917 45.03 -8.69 4.39
C PRO A 917 45.24 -8.29 2.92
N GLN A 918 44.61 -8.96 1.96
CA GLN A 918 44.70 -8.72 0.51
C GLN A 918 43.38 -8.27 -0.12
N ASP A 919 42.24 -8.55 0.52
CA ASP A 919 40.92 -8.24 -0.01
C ASP A 919 40.02 -7.66 1.09
N CYS A 920 39.83 -6.34 1.09
CA CYS A 920 38.98 -5.68 2.08
C CYS A 920 37.51 -6.10 2.02
N GLN A 921 37.07 -6.75 0.94
CA GLN A 921 35.73 -7.31 0.90
C GLN A 921 35.65 -8.66 1.63
N LYS A 922 36.77 -9.18 2.15
CA LYS A 922 36.83 -10.51 2.74
C LYS A 922 37.38 -10.49 4.15
N TYR A 923 37.04 -11.54 4.87
CA TYR A 923 37.47 -11.77 6.23
C TYR A 923 37.53 -13.26 6.53
N PHE A 924 38.36 -13.62 7.49
CA PHE A 924 38.48 -14.96 8.03
C PHE A 924 37.70 -15.08 9.30
N GLN A 925 36.92 -16.15 9.40
CA GLN A 925 36.46 -16.68 10.67
C GLN A 925 37.39 -17.84 11.05
N CYS A 926 38.11 -17.67 12.15
CA CYS A 926 38.90 -18.72 12.76
C CYS A 926 38.08 -19.42 13.83
N ALA A 927 38.00 -20.75 13.78
CA ALA A 927 37.38 -21.55 14.83
C ALA A 927 38.26 -22.76 15.14
N SER A 928 38.87 -22.78 16.32
CA SER A 928 39.72 -23.90 16.78
C SER A 928 40.85 -24.28 15.81
N GLY A 929 41.49 -23.29 15.18
CA GLY A 929 42.57 -23.50 14.21
C GLY A 929 42.12 -23.77 12.77
N VAL A 930 40.80 -23.86 12.51
CA VAL A 930 40.22 -24.05 11.17
C VAL A 930 39.90 -22.69 10.55
N THR A 931 40.27 -22.51 9.28
CA THR A 931 40.05 -21.29 8.50
C THR A 931 38.75 -21.36 7.71
N TYR A 932 37.86 -20.39 7.92
CA TYR A 932 36.69 -20.16 7.09
C TYR A 932 36.83 -18.79 6.43
N HIS A 933 36.98 -18.76 5.12
CA HIS A 933 37.18 -17.52 4.37
C HIS A 933 35.83 -17.01 3.83
N GLN A 934 35.39 -15.85 4.30
CA GLN A 934 34.07 -15.28 4.05
C GLN A 934 34.19 -13.98 3.26
N THR A 935 33.15 -13.64 2.48
CA THR A 935 33.08 -12.41 1.68
C THR A 935 31.91 -11.57 2.17
N CYS A 936 32.16 -10.28 2.39
CA CYS A 936 31.17 -9.27 2.68
C CYS A 936 30.21 -9.08 1.50
N LEU A 937 28.98 -8.67 1.80
CA LEU A 937 27.98 -8.38 0.77
C LEU A 937 28.49 -7.30 -0.19
N ALA A 938 28.06 -7.35 -1.46
CA ALA A 938 28.48 -6.39 -2.47
C ALA A 938 28.22 -4.94 -2.02
N GLY A 939 29.23 -4.07 -2.09
CA GLY A 939 29.17 -2.69 -1.60
C GLY A 939 29.63 -2.49 -0.15
N THR A 940 29.90 -3.57 0.60
CA THR A 940 30.42 -3.51 1.97
C THR A 940 31.83 -4.10 2.05
N LEU A 941 32.65 -3.57 2.96
CA LEU A 941 34.02 -3.99 3.26
C LEU A 941 34.11 -4.45 4.72
N TRP A 942 35.05 -5.33 5.03
CA TRP A 942 35.26 -5.83 6.38
C TRP A 942 35.86 -4.75 7.29
N SER A 943 35.15 -4.43 8.37
CA SER A 943 35.59 -3.51 9.41
C SER A 943 36.12 -4.27 10.62
N GLN A 944 37.44 -4.25 10.84
CA GLN A 944 38.05 -4.90 12.00
C GLN A 944 37.68 -4.21 13.33
N SER A 945 37.35 -2.90 13.32
CA SER A 945 36.94 -2.15 14.51
C SER A 945 35.52 -2.47 14.96
N VAL A 946 34.63 -2.79 14.02
CA VAL A 946 33.23 -3.15 14.28
C VAL A 946 33.03 -4.68 14.35
N GLY A 947 34.00 -5.45 13.82
CA GLY A 947 33.95 -6.92 13.80
C GLY A 947 32.90 -7.46 12.82
N ASN A 948 32.54 -6.68 11.80
CA ASN A 948 31.56 -7.04 10.78
C ASN A 948 31.81 -6.31 9.45
N CYS A 949 31.07 -6.67 8.40
CA CYS A 949 31.03 -5.94 7.14
C CYS A 949 30.23 -4.64 7.30
N ASP A 950 30.81 -3.54 6.83
CA ASP A 950 30.23 -2.19 6.89
C ASP A 950 30.42 -1.53 5.51
N TRP A 951 29.66 -0.49 5.21
CA TRP A 951 29.74 0.19 3.92
C TRP A 951 31.15 0.77 3.69
N ASP A 952 31.60 0.78 2.44
CA ASP A 952 32.97 1.17 2.08
C ASP A 952 33.38 2.56 2.61
N TYR A 953 32.44 3.50 2.70
CA TYR A 953 32.66 4.83 3.26
C TYR A 953 32.90 4.86 4.78
N ASN A 954 32.54 3.80 5.51
CA ASN A 954 32.80 3.62 6.94
C ASN A 954 34.06 2.78 7.22
N VAL A 955 34.68 2.21 6.18
CA VAL A 955 35.77 1.22 6.32
C VAL A 955 37.07 1.73 5.73
N VAL A 956 38.08 1.90 6.57
CA VAL A 956 39.44 2.27 6.13
C VAL A 956 40.15 1.03 5.56
N CYS A 957 40.00 0.81 4.25
CA CYS A 957 40.64 -0.29 3.53
C CYS A 957 42.10 0.05 3.14
N ASN A 958 43.06 -0.61 3.79
CA ASN A 958 44.51 -0.42 3.55
C ASN A 958 45.15 -1.61 2.81
N THR A 959 44.52 -2.19 1.78
CA THR A 959 45.17 -3.22 0.96
C THR A 959 46.13 -2.56 -0.02
N LYS A 960 47.44 -2.79 0.17
CA LYS A 960 48.49 -2.33 -0.76
C LYS A 960 48.27 -3.03 -2.12
N ARG A 961 47.82 -2.29 -3.14
CA ARG A 961 47.73 -2.77 -4.54
C ARG A 961 49.09 -2.96 -5.17
#